data_AF-A0A2P4PH52-F1
#
_entry.id   AF-A0A2P4PH52-F1
#
_cell.length_a   1.000
_cell.length_b   1.000
_cell.length_c   1.000
_cell.angle_alpha   90.00
_cell.angle_beta   90.00
_cell.angle_gamma   90.00
#
_symmetry.space_group_name_H-M   'P 1'
#
loop_
_entity.id
_entity.type
_entity.pdbx_description
1 polymer ?
#
loop_
_entity_poly.entity_id
_entity_poly.type
_entity_poly.pdbx_seq_one_letter_code
_entity_poly.pdbx_strand_id
1 'polypeptide(L)'
;MAEISTEVNKEIIEEWPTQNTAKFGRNLTASEVHYYLEFQEYPNTSETGFASIYNVSGWDENEAQKAFAMNNIQYSYGGNGTIRKVQNCDFFPGIRVSKEQRNCLSFKVCEFASKELDVGHTSVDFSKSFFKNIFDANEKFHEKTTLCVFAKAYECHCEYIDQNGVKCNGIPKLCEFNQVAGLITSKKKFIGCTNWKLKEKHQYLTIPNNVDLELLETMFSEYSYHPYGIDFKNDEVNTVDECFMVRPNIARSDECRSVSKKASACPVTFYHIIPENLKECPFIATVSVGKHNHPPPPPYKTPYNIKNQLQNIINNEHTLDLTRRKFLTGTMIQNYLNGKQLSELHPSLNNQSKIDYYIGKTRRSQYPYGQNILGVTHEFMKHEKRFLDSGQYIVVCATKQQLKAIPELTYFEIDMAFKRIHGVTNECEVSAYVSRIQKTLTFARIFTNIETADAYQTLFEDLFNCIEKDTGDIFNFYHIHGRGLGCIIADQHKGQALGLGRYLNSKYPNLTPRNIDKNKQISSEIRTWVKDKRVSWVLSGISIAFTKMDHIIWNQTPNNTNVGESAHVNVNHDGRCNFDKRQWESGNVYEKYNIPDSYRDKSELARSIQAEKRAAKKRKCKQTSSLSTVKKQKNPCFDQQRKVNTLAQETLAIRKQANDELEREIALLEKRNKLLGL
;
A
#
# COMPACT_ATOMS: atom_id res chain seq x y z
N MET A 1 -31.04 -16.46 72.88
CA MET A 1 -31.97 -15.31 72.79
C MET A 1 -31.72 -14.58 71.48
N ALA A 2 -32.81 -14.15 70.84
CA ALA A 2 -32.90 -13.46 69.55
C ALA A 2 -32.89 -14.34 68.29
N GLU A 3 -34.04 -14.98 68.05
CA GLU A 3 -34.59 -15.19 66.71
C GLU A 3 -34.79 -13.81 66.05
N ILE A 4 -34.23 -13.61 64.86
CA ILE A 4 -34.56 -12.48 64.00
C ILE A 4 -35.31 -13.07 62.81
N SER A 5 -36.62 -12.85 62.82
CA SER A 5 -37.55 -13.13 61.73
C SER A 5 -37.18 -12.31 60.49
N THR A 6 -36.75 -12.97 59.42
CA THR A 6 -36.74 -12.37 58.08
C THR A 6 -38.17 -12.42 57.53
N GLU A 7 -38.93 -11.36 57.79
CA GLU A 7 -40.16 -11.07 57.06
C GLU A 7 -39.83 -10.91 55.57
N VAL A 8 -40.32 -11.86 54.79
CA VAL A 8 -40.36 -11.80 53.34
C VAL A 8 -41.31 -10.68 52.96
N ASN A 9 -40.77 -9.53 52.56
CA ASN A 9 -41.51 -8.51 51.83
C ASN A 9 -42.00 -9.12 50.51
N LYS A 10 -43.22 -9.67 50.54
CA LYS A 10 -44.04 -9.88 49.35
C LYS A 10 -44.44 -8.50 48.83
N GLU A 11 -43.55 -7.86 48.10
CA GLU A 11 -43.97 -6.80 47.20
C GLU A 11 -44.87 -7.41 46.14
N ILE A 12 -46.05 -6.81 46.05
CA ILE A 12 -47.14 -7.11 45.15
C ILE A 12 -46.56 -7.12 43.73
N ILE A 13 -46.43 -8.31 43.15
CA ILE A 13 -46.40 -8.46 41.70
C ILE A 13 -47.78 -7.99 41.25
N GLU A 14 -47.91 -6.74 40.83
CA GLU A 14 -49.01 -6.36 39.94
C GLU A 14 -48.90 -7.28 38.74
N GLU A 15 -49.78 -8.27 38.67
CA GLU A 15 -50.03 -9.05 37.46
C GLU A 15 -50.54 -8.06 36.40
N TRP A 16 -49.62 -7.55 35.58
CA TRP A 16 -49.97 -6.83 34.38
C TRP A 16 -50.84 -7.75 33.51
N PRO A 17 -52.00 -7.29 33.04
CA PRO A 17 -52.94 -8.14 32.34
C PRO A 17 -52.26 -8.81 31.13
N THR A 18 -52.27 -10.13 31.15
CA THR A 18 -51.83 -11.04 30.07
C THR A 18 -52.81 -10.96 28.89
N GLN A 19 -52.81 -9.84 28.17
CA GLN A 19 -53.28 -9.72 26.77
C GLN A 19 -53.11 -8.28 26.23
N ASN A 20 -51.88 -7.81 26.03
CA ASN A 20 -51.62 -6.55 25.32
C ASN A 20 -50.94 -6.82 23.97
N THR A 21 -51.73 -7.32 23.01
CA THR A 21 -51.29 -7.37 21.61
C THR A 21 -51.11 -5.95 21.09
N ALA A 22 -49.87 -5.54 20.83
CA ALA A 22 -49.57 -4.25 20.23
C ALA A 22 -49.99 -4.22 18.76
N LYS A 23 -50.61 -3.12 18.32
CA LYS A 23 -51.08 -2.93 16.94
C LYS A 23 -50.17 -1.95 16.22
N PHE A 24 -49.76 -2.28 15.00
CA PHE A 24 -48.87 -1.50 14.14
C PHE A 24 -49.50 -1.23 12.76
N GLY A 25 -50.84 -1.11 12.74
CA GLY A 25 -51.70 -1.00 11.57
C GLY A 25 -52.79 -2.07 11.52
N ARG A 26 -53.75 -1.90 10.61
CA ARG A 26 -54.96 -2.76 10.49
C ARG A 26 -54.71 -4.26 10.52
N ASN A 27 -53.62 -4.73 9.87
CA ASN A 27 -53.29 -6.15 9.73
C ASN A 27 -51.89 -6.51 10.26
N LEU A 28 -51.31 -5.67 11.14
CA LEU A 28 -50.01 -5.98 11.76
C LEU A 28 -50.12 -5.83 13.26
N THR A 29 -49.97 -6.95 13.95
CA THR A 29 -50.02 -7.01 15.41
C THR A 29 -48.83 -7.81 15.94
N ALA A 30 -48.43 -7.55 17.18
CA ALA A 30 -47.42 -8.33 17.89
C ALA A 30 -47.95 -8.68 19.28
N SER A 31 -47.95 -9.95 19.61
CA SER A 31 -48.30 -10.47 20.94
C SER A 31 -47.16 -10.27 21.94
N GLU A 32 -45.93 -10.17 21.45
CA GLU A 32 -44.71 -10.00 22.25
C GLU A 32 -44.06 -8.65 21.89
N VAL A 33 -43.76 -7.82 22.90
CA VAL A 33 -43.14 -6.50 22.71
C VAL A 33 -41.97 -6.36 23.68
N HIS A 34 -40.78 -6.14 23.14
CA HIS A 34 -39.54 -6.04 23.91
C HIS A 34 -38.81 -4.74 23.55
N TYR A 35 -38.26 -4.07 24.56
CA TYR A 35 -37.49 -2.84 24.40
C TYR A 35 -35.99 -3.15 24.44
N TYR A 36 -35.24 -2.60 23.48
CA TYR A 36 -33.80 -2.79 23.36
C TYR A 36 -33.08 -1.46 23.22
N LEU A 37 -31.89 -1.36 23.83
CA LEU A 37 -30.98 -0.24 23.64
C LEU A 37 -30.09 -0.45 22.40
N GLU A 38 -29.78 -1.70 22.08
CA GLU A 38 -28.92 -2.08 20.97
C GLU A 38 -29.72 -2.74 19.85
N PHE A 39 -29.29 -2.52 18.62
CA PHE A 39 -29.91 -3.11 17.44
C PHE A 39 -29.77 -4.64 17.46
N GLN A 40 -30.88 -5.35 17.26
CA GLN A 40 -30.87 -6.82 17.23
C GLN A 40 -30.54 -7.33 15.82
N GLU A 41 -29.34 -7.87 15.65
CA GLU A 41 -28.86 -8.43 14.37
C GLU A 41 -29.65 -9.68 13.92
N TYR A 42 -30.13 -10.44 14.89
CA TYR A 42 -31.03 -11.58 14.75
C TYR A 42 -32.30 -11.29 15.57
N PRO A 43 -33.22 -10.46 15.06
CA PRO A 43 -34.41 -10.13 15.81
C PRO A 43 -35.24 -11.40 16.05
N ASN A 44 -35.74 -11.56 17.28
CA ASN A 44 -36.66 -12.64 17.58
C ASN A 44 -37.91 -12.54 16.71
N THR A 45 -38.54 -13.68 16.47
CA THR A 45 -39.75 -13.83 15.65
C THR A 45 -40.79 -14.62 16.42
N SER A 46 -42.07 -14.42 16.08
CA SER A 46 -43.18 -15.18 16.66
C SER A 46 -44.26 -15.36 15.61
N GLU A 47 -45.00 -16.46 15.65
CA GLU A 47 -46.12 -16.70 14.73
C GLU A 47 -47.20 -15.63 14.85
N THR A 48 -47.36 -15.07 16.06
CA THR A 48 -48.33 -14.01 16.38
C THR A 48 -47.70 -12.61 16.38
N GLY A 49 -46.42 -12.50 15.97
CA GLY A 49 -45.66 -11.28 15.83
C GLY A 49 -44.85 -10.91 17.07
N PHE A 50 -43.56 -10.63 16.87
CA PHE A 50 -42.62 -10.16 17.89
C PHE A 50 -42.15 -8.74 17.54
N ALA A 51 -42.33 -7.77 18.43
CA ALA A 51 -41.92 -6.39 18.24
C ALA A 51 -40.68 -6.05 19.07
N SER A 52 -39.61 -5.63 18.40
CA SER A 52 -38.42 -5.04 19.01
C SER A 52 -38.49 -3.52 18.88
N ILE A 53 -38.57 -2.82 20.01
CA ILE A 53 -38.67 -1.36 20.10
C ILE A 53 -37.34 -0.78 20.56
N TYR A 54 -36.81 0.16 19.79
CA TYR A 54 -35.52 0.78 20.04
C TYR A 54 -35.70 2.24 20.44
N ASN A 55 -35.16 2.62 21.59
CA ASN A 55 -35.08 4.03 21.99
C ASN A 55 -33.79 4.65 21.42
N VAL A 56 -33.94 5.60 20.51
CA VAL A 56 -32.83 6.31 19.85
C VAL A 56 -32.67 7.75 20.35
N SER A 57 -33.18 8.04 21.53
CA SER A 57 -33.00 9.34 22.18
C SER A 57 -31.52 9.70 22.28
N GLY A 58 -31.17 10.92 21.87
CA GLY A 58 -29.79 11.42 21.87
C GLY A 58 -28.93 11.02 20.67
N TRP A 59 -29.45 10.22 19.74
CA TRP A 59 -28.79 9.96 18.46
C TRP A 59 -29.05 11.10 17.46
N ASP A 60 -28.09 11.34 16.57
CA ASP A 60 -28.37 12.06 15.33
C ASP A 60 -29.39 11.27 14.49
N GLU A 61 -30.39 11.95 13.93
CA GLU A 61 -31.50 11.29 13.23
C GLU A 61 -31.02 10.43 12.05
N ASN A 62 -30.02 10.91 11.28
CA ASN A 62 -29.49 10.17 10.14
C ASN A 62 -28.66 8.97 10.61
N GLU A 63 -27.88 9.12 11.67
CA GLU A 63 -27.10 8.02 12.24
C GLU A 63 -28.00 6.95 12.87
N ALA A 64 -29.07 7.33 13.57
CA ALA A 64 -30.08 6.40 14.08
C ALA A 64 -30.73 5.61 12.94
N GLN A 65 -31.19 6.29 11.88
CA GLN A 65 -31.78 5.62 10.72
C GLN A 65 -30.82 4.62 10.07
N LYS A 66 -29.52 4.92 9.99
CA LYS A 66 -28.52 3.99 9.44
C LYS A 66 -28.16 2.85 10.38
N ALA A 67 -28.06 3.12 11.69
CA ALA A 67 -27.69 2.13 12.69
C ALA A 67 -28.77 1.07 12.90
N PHE A 68 -30.04 1.50 12.89
CA PHE A 68 -31.20 0.64 13.10
C PHE A 68 -31.86 0.16 11.81
N ALA A 69 -31.29 0.48 10.65
CA ALA A 69 -31.83 0.05 9.35
C ALA A 69 -31.92 -1.48 9.22
N MET A 70 -32.99 -1.96 8.55
CA MET A 70 -33.19 -3.38 8.26
C MET A 70 -32.00 -4.03 7.55
N ASN A 71 -31.25 -3.26 6.75
CA ASN A 71 -30.10 -3.74 6.00
C ASN A 71 -28.99 -4.35 6.90
N ASN A 72 -29.00 -4.02 8.20
CA ASN A 72 -28.07 -4.53 9.20
C ASN A 72 -28.48 -5.90 9.80
N ILE A 73 -29.74 -6.35 9.63
CA ILE A 73 -30.20 -7.69 10.05
C ILE A 73 -29.43 -8.77 9.27
N GLN A 74 -29.00 -9.86 9.91
CA GLN A 74 -28.16 -10.89 9.29
C GLN A 74 -28.91 -11.78 8.28
N TYR A 75 -30.24 -11.88 8.38
CA TYR A 75 -31.06 -12.61 7.40
C TYR A 75 -31.00 -11.99 6.00
N SER A 76 -31.16 -12.85 4.99
CA SER A 76 -31.20 -12.42 3.59
C SER A 76 -32.62 -12.01 3.19
N TYR A 77 -32.74 -11.00 2.35
CA TYR A 77 -34.02 -10.50 1.82
C TYR A 77 -33.82 -9.96 0.39
N GLY A 78 -34.87 -10.00 -0.43
CA GLY A 78 -34.82 -9.65 -1.84
C GLY A 78 -35.34 -8.26 -2.13
N GLY A 79 -34.73 -7.59 -3.11
CA GLY A 79 -35.19 -6.31 -3.66
C GLY A 79 -35.08 -5.11 -2.72
N ASN A 80 -35.48 -3.94 -3.21
CA ASN A 80 -35.81 -2.80 -2.37
C ASN A 80 -37.18 -3.12 -1.75
N GLY A 81 -37.26 -3.21 -0.41
CA GLY A 81 -38.51 -3.53 0.29
C GLY A 81 -39.65 -2.60 -0.12
N THR A 82 -40.90 -2.98 0.18
CA THR A 82 -42.02 -2.07 -0.06
C THR A 82 -42.02 -1.02 1.04
N ILE A 83 -41.70 0.23 0.69
CA ILE A 83 -41.73 1.38 1.61
C ILE A 83 -43.04 2.13 1.41
N ARG A 84 -43.78 2.36 2.48
CA ARG A 84 -45.02 3.14 2.50
C ARG A 84 -44.99 4.16 3.61
N LYS A 85 -45.38 5.40 3.31
CA LYS A 85 -45.62 6.42 4.34
C LYS A 85 -47.05 6.29 4.86
N VAL A 86 -47.21 6.26 6.16
CA VAL A 86 -48.49 6.04 6.84
C VAL A 86 -48.69 7.16 7.86
N GLN A 87 -49.86 7.81 7.83
CA GLN A 87 -50.14 8.95 8.68
C GLN A 87 -50.58 8.55 10.10
N ASN A 88 -51.22 7.39 10.25
CA ASN A 88 -51.67 6.86 11.54
C ASN A 88 -51.24 5.39 11.66
N CYS A 89 -50.18 5.14 12.44
CA CYS A 89 -49.84 3.80 12.94
C CYS A 89 -50.38 3.69 14.37
N ASP A 90 -51.11 2.63 14.71
CA ASP A 90 -51.75 2.51 16.03
C ASP A 90 -50.74 2.58 17.19
N PHE A 91 -49.53 2.04 17.01
CA PHE A 91 -48.44 2.12 18.00
C PHE A 91 -47.79 3.50 18.11
N PHE A 92 -47.87 4.31 17.04
CA PHE A 92 -47.35 5.68 16.98
C PHE A 92 -48.50 6.66 16.69
N PRO A 93 -49.41 6.86 17.65
CA PRO A 93 -50.64 7.61 17.43
C PRO A 93 -50.33 9.07 17.09
N GLY A 94 -50.94 9.59 16.02
CA GLY A 94 -50.77 10.97 15.57
C GLY A 94 -49.43 11.30 14.90
N ILE A 95 -48.54 10.31 14.73
CA ILE A 95 -47.20 10.51 14.14
C ILE A 95 -47.15 9.88 12.75
N ARG A 96 -46.59 10.61 11.78
CA ARG A 96 -46.29 10.08 10.44
C ARG A 96 -45.10 9.13 10.53
N VAL A 97 -45.26 7.93 9.96
CA VAL A 97 -44.21 6.91 9.95
C VAL A 97 -43.94 6.41 8.53
N SER A 98 -42.70 6.01 8.29
CA SER A 98 -42.30 5.18 7.16
C SER A 98 -42.34 3.71 7.60
N LYS A 99 -43.01 2.86 6.80
CA LYS A 99 -43.09 1.42 7.03
C LYS A 99 -42.44 0.70 5.86
N GLU A 100 -41.38 -0.04 6.15
CA GLU A 100 -40.69 -0.93 5.22
C GLU A 100 -41.04 -2.39 5.51
N GLN A 101 -41.40 -3.15 4.47
CA GLN A 101 -41.64 -4.59 4.59
C GLN A 101 -40.62 -5.39 3.76
N ARG A 102 -40.06 -6.44 4.36
CA ARG A 102 -39.16 -7.39 3.69
C ARG A 102 -39.46 -8.83 4.11
N ASN A 103 -39.42 -9.75 3.16
CA ASN A 103 -39.56 -11.18 3.42
C ASN A 103 -38.18 -11.82 3.54
N CYS A 104 -38.02 -12.75 4.49
CA CYS A 104 -36.81 -13.56 4.57
C CYS A 104 -36.70 -14.43 3.30
N LEU A 105 -35.57 -14.35 2.60
CA LEU A 105 -35.34 -15.13 1.39
C LEU A 105 -34.82 -16.53 1.66
N SER A 106 -34.74 -17.00 2.91
CA SER A 106 -34.11 -18.28 3.27
C SER A 106 -32.60 -18.28 2.95
N PHE A 107 -32.01 -19.46 2.79
CA PHE A 107 -30.56 -19.67 2.67
C PHE A 107 -30.23 -20.80 1.67
N LYS A 108 -28.94 -20.94 1.35
CA LYS A 108 -28.37 -22.03 0.55
C LYS A 108 -27.70 -23.03 1.49
N VAL A 109 -28.01 -24.31 1.31
CA VAL A 109 -27.37 -25.43 2.00
C VAL A 109 -26.64 -26.33 1.02
N CYS A 110 -25.58 -26.96 1.51
CA CYS A 110 -24.98 -28.11 0.83
C CYS A 110 -26.01 -29.23 0.68
N GLU A 111 -25.97 -29.98 -0.42
CA GLU A 111 -26.82 -31.17 -0.58
C GLU A 111 -26.46 -32.31 0.40
N PHE A 112 -25.23 -32.29 0.94
CA PHE A 112 -24.75 -33.17 2.01
C PHE A 112 -24.80 -32.48 3.39
N ALA A 113 -25.69 -31.50 3.55
CA ALA A 113 -25.84 -30.78 4.80
C ALA A 113 -26.24 -31.73 5.95
N SER A 114 -25.69 -31.47 7.15
CA SER A 114 -26.13 -32.16 8.36
C SER A 114 -27.64 -32.02 8.55
N LYS A 115 -28.29 -33.07 9.04
CA LYS A 115 -29.71 -32.99 9.45
C LYS A 115 -29.92 -32.01 10.62
N GLU A 116 -28.87 -31.70 11.38
CA GLU A 116 -28.90 -30.65 12.40
C GLU A 116 -29.16 -29.26 11.81
N LEU A 117 -28.96 -29.07 10.50
CA LEU A 117 -29.31 -27.85 9.78
C LEU A 117 -30.77 -27.79 9.31
N ASP A 118 -31.62 -28.77 9.62
CA ASP A 118 -33.06 -28.73 9.34
C ASP A 118 -33.86 -28.33 10.59
N VAL A 119 -33.45 -27.23 11.22
CA VAL A 119 -34.05 -26.73 12.46
C VAL A 119 -34.63 -25.35 12.21
N GLY A 120 -35.94 -25.23 12.44
CA GLY A 120 -36.62 -23.93 12.47
C GLY A 120 -36.46 -23.23 13.82
N HIS A 121 -36.38 -21.90 13.83
CA HIS A 121 -36.16 -21.11 15.03
C HIS A 121 -37.00 -19.84 15.06
N THR A 122 -37.22 -19.34 16.28
CA THR A 122 -37.82 -18.03 16.60
C THR A 122 -36.84 -17.11 17.31
N SER A 123 -35.76 -17.66 17.86
CA SER A 123 -34.66 -16.93 18.48
C SER A 123 -33.33 -17.64 18.20
N VAL A 124 -32.22 -16.92 18.34
CA VAL A 124 -30.88 -17.41 18.04
C VAL A 124 -30.10 -17.52 19.34
N ASP A 125 -29.63 -18.73 19.65
CA ASP A 125 -28.84 -19.02 20.85
C ASP A 125 -27.43 -19.46 20.44
N PHE A 126 -26.49 -18.51 20.53
CA PHE A 126 -25.10 -18.72 20.13
C PHE A 126 -24.32 -19.67 21.05
N SER A 127 -24.88 -20.07 22.19
CA SER A 127 -24.23 -21.03 23.09
C SER A 127 -24.31 -22.48 22.59
N LYS A 128 -25.20 -22.77 21.63
CA LYS A 128 -25.38 -24.12 21.09
C LYS A 128 -24.20 -24.52 20.20
N SER A 129 -23.72 -25.75 20.40
CA SER A 129 -22.57 -26.33 19.69
C SER A 129 -22.70 -26.33 18.17
N PHE A 130 -23.90 -26.50 17.61
CA PHE A 130 -24.10 -26.51 16.16
C PHE A 130 -23.74 -25.17 15.48
N PHE A 131 -23.88 -24.03 16.18
CA PHE A 131 -23.45 -22.74 15.63
C PHE A 131 -21.94 -22.71 15.45
N LYS A 132 -21.20 -23.20 16.43
CA LYS A 132 -19.75 -23.33 16.35
C LYS A 132 -19.35 -24.16 15.12
N ASN A 133 -20.06 -25.25 14.85
CA ASN A 133 -19.83 -26.06 13.64
C ASN A 133 -20.11 -25.28 12.34
N ILE A 134 -21.17 -24.46 12.29
CA ILE A 134 -21.45 -23.57 11.15
C ILE A 134 -20.33 -22.54 10.97
N PHE A 135 -19.84 -21.95 12.06
CA PHE A 135 -18.74 -20.98 12.05
C PHE A 135 -17.44 -21.62 11.54
N ASP A 136 -17.02 -22.72 12.17
CA ASP A 136 -15.80 -23.45 11.84
C ASP A 136 -15.85 -23.95 10.38
N ALA A 137 -17.00 -24.43 9.90
CA ALA A 137 -17.17 -24.85 8.52
C ALA A 137 -17.05 -23.68 7.53
N ASN A 138 -17.57 -22.50 7.86
CA ASN A 138 -17.46 -21.32 7.00
C ASN A 138 -16.05 -20.74 6.99
N GLU A 139 -15.32 -20.79 8.11
CA GLU A 139 -13.91 -20.39 8.21
C GLU A 139 -13.00 -21.35 7.43
N LYS A 140 -13.10 -22.66 7.71
CA LYS A 140 -12.37 -23.71 6.98
C LYS A 140 -12.72 -23.74 5.50
N PHE A 141 -13.92 -23.31 5.09
CA PHE A 141 -14.27 -23.21 3.68
C PHE A 141 -13.35 -22.24 2.94
N HIS A 142 -13.07 -21.05 3.49
CA HIS A 142 -12.23 -20.06 2.82
C HIS A 142 -10.78 -20.54 2.72
N GLU A 143 -10.27 -21.15 3.79
CA GLU A 143 -8.94 -21.79 3.80
C GLU A 143 -8.85 -22.94 2.79
N LYS A 144 -9.80 -23.89 2.83
CA LYS A 144 -9.86 -25.06 1.95
C LYS A 144 -10.08 -24.69 0.49
N THR A 145 -10.89 -23.66 0.20
CA THR A 145 -11.06 -23.14 -1.17
C THR A 145 -9.75 -22.57 -1.69
N THR A 146 -9.03 -21.84 -0.84
CA THR A 146 -7.71 -21.28 -1.17
C THR A 146 -6.70 -22.38 -1.44
N LEU A 147 -6.64 -23.40 -0.58
CA LEU A 147 -5.83 -24.61 -0.76
C LEU A 147 -6.18 -25.36 -2.05
N CYS A 148 -7.45 -25.55 -2.36
CA CYS A 148 -7.88 -26.22 -3.59
C CYS A 148 -7.50 -25.41 -4.84
N VAL A 149 -7.60 -24.09 -4.80
CA VAL A 149 -7.15 -23.22 -5.91
C VAL A 149 -5.64 -23.28 -6.07
N PHE A 150 -4.89 -23.30 -4.97
CA PHE A 150 -3.44 -23.51 -4.98
C PHE A 150 -3.08 -24.88 -5.58
N ALA A 151 -3.67 -25.98 -5.11
CA ALA A 151 -3.40 -27.32 -5.64
C ALA A 151 -3.79 -27.45 -7.12
N LYS A 152 -4.99 -26.99 -7.50
CA LYS A 152 -5.47 -26.99 -8.89
C LYS A 152 -4.53 -26.22 -9.83
N ALA A 153 -3.91 -25.15 -9.34
CA ALA A 153 -2.94 -24.43 -10.15
C ALA A 153 -1.78 -25.33 -10.60
N TYR A 154 -1.28 -26.21 -9.72
CA TYR A 154 -0.19 -27.15 -9.99
C TYR A 154 -0.61 -28.41 -10.74
N GLU A 155 -1.87 -28.82 -10.65
CA GLU A 155 -2.41 -29.89 -11.52
C GLU A 155 -2.62 -29.41 -12.96
N CYS A 156 -3.05 -28.16 -13.14
CA CYS A 156 -3.20 -27.55 -14.45
C CYS A 156 -1.83 -27.14 -15.02
N HIS A 157 -1.29 -27.94 -15.93
CA HIS A 157 -0.03 -27.62 -16.60
C HIS A 157 -0.25 -26.59 -17.71
N CYS A 158 0.74 -25.72 -17.95
CA CYS A 158 0.67 -24.75 -19.05
C CYS A 158 0.67 -25.47 -20.42
N GLU A 159 -0.38 -25.26 -21.21
CA GLU A 159 -0.55 -25.89 -22.53
C GLU A 159 0.08 -25.10 -23.69
N TYR A 160 0.64 -23.93 -23.42
CA TYR A 160 1.31 -23.12 -24.44
C TYR A 160 2.44 -23.88 -25.12
N ILE A 161 2.50 -23.79 -26.44
CA ILE A 161 3.57 -24.31 -27.29
C ILE A 161 4.21 -23.12 -28.00
N ASP A 162 5.54 -23.02 -27.95
CA ASP A 162 6.27 -21.93 -28.59
C ASP A 162 6.36 -22.11 -30.12
N GLN A 163 6.99 -21.13 -30.79
CA GLN A 163 7.17 -21.13 -32.25
C GLN A 163 8.02 -22.30 -32.77
N ASN A 164 8.74 -22.98 -31.88
CA ASN A 164 9.61 -24.12 -32.18
C ASN A 164 8.95 -25.46 -31.82
N GLY A 165 7.68 -25.47 -31.40
CA GLY A 165 6.97 -26.70 -31.02
C GLY A 165 7.25 -27.18 -29.59
N VAL A 166 7.94 -26.38 -28.76
CA VAL A 166 8.27 -26.76 -27.38
C VAL A 166 7.14 -26.37 -26.43
N LYS A 167 6.64 -27.34 -25.67
CA LYS A 167 5.62 -27.12 -24.64
C LYS A 167 6.21 -26.34 -23.46
N CYS A 168 5.46 -25.37 -22.96
CA CYS A 168 5.84 -24.56 -21.81
C CYS A 168 6.03 -25.42 -20.56
N ASN A 169 7.20 -25.30 -19.93
CA ASN A 169 7.54 -25.93 -18.65
C ASN A 169 7.37 -24.98 -17.45
N GLY A 170 6.66 -23.87 -17.64
CA GLY A 170 6.48 -22.87 -16.59
C GLY A 170 5.64 -23.41 -15.43
N ILE A 171 6.09 -23.14 -14.21
CA ILE A 171 5.39 -23.53 -12.98
C ILE A 171 4.34 -22.46 -12.65
N PRO A 172 3.20 -22.82 -12.03
CA PRO A 172 2.21 -21.84 -11.63
C PRO A 172 2.77 -20.77 -10.71
N LYS A 173 2.36 -19.53 -10.93
CA LYS A 173 2.76 -18.36 -10.17
C LYS A 173 1.62 -17.36 -10.11
N LEU A 174 1.50 -16.66 -8.98
CA LEU A 174 0.61 -15.51 -8.88
C LEU A 174 1.15 -14.35 -9.74
N CYS A 175 0.37 -13.95 -10.74
CA CYS A 175 0.68 -12.89 -11.70
C CYS A 175 -0.31 -11.73 -11.55
N GLU A 176 0.10 -10.54 -11.98
CA GLU A 176 -0.73 -9.34 -11.93
C GLU A 176 -0.76 -8.67 -13.31
N PHE A 177 -1.93 -8.20 -13.75
CA PHE A 177 -2.03 -7.31 -14.91
C PHE A 177 -3.00 -6.17 -14.64
N ASN A 178 -2.83 -5.08 -15.40
CA ASN A 178 -3.71 -3.93 -15.32
C ASN A 178 -4.97 -4.19 -16.15
N GLN A 179 -6.12 -4.34 -15.51
CA GLN A 179 -7.41 -4.36 -16.18
C GLN A 179 -7.91 -2.93 -16.35
N VAL A 180 -8.22 -2.55 -17.59
CA VAL A 180 -8.78 -1.23 -17.94
C VAL A 180 -10.30 -1.40 -18.07
N ALA A 181 -11.06 -0.79 -17.17
CA ALA A 181 -12.52 -0.65 -17.30
C ALA A 181 -12.83 0.85 -17.38
N GLY A 182 -12.99 1.37 -18.61
CA GLY A 182 -13.06 2.81 -18.84
C GLY A 182 -11.72 3.50 -18.52
N LEU A 183 -11.74 4.54 -17.69
CA LEU A 183 -10.54 5.30 -17.28
C LEU A 183 -9.85 4.73 -16.02
N ILE A 184 -10.39 3.64 -15.44
CA ILE A 184 -9.88 3.04 -14.20
C ILE A 184 -8.98 1.85 -14.55
N THR A 185 -7.72 1.92 -14.14
CA THR A 185 -6.77 0.80 -14.17
C THR A 185 -6.77 0.11 -12.81
N SER A 186 -7.39 -1.06 -12.71
CA SER A 186 -7.31 -1.91 -11.51
C SER A 186 -6.31 -3.04 -11.75
N LYS A 187 -5.39 -3.27 -10.81
CA LYS A 187 -4.51 -4.45 -10.84
C LYS A 187 -5.34 -5.69 -10.52
N LYS A 188 -5.51 -6.57 -11.51
CA LYS A 188 -6.17 -7.86 -11.33
C LYS A 188 -5.09 -8.92 -11.14
N LYS A 189 -5.15 -9.61 -10.00
CA LYS A 189 -4.34 -10.80 -9.74
C LYS A 189 -4.97 -12.01 -10.41
N PHE A 190 -4.13 -12.90 -10.94
CA PHE A 190 -4.53 -14.16 -11.55
C PHE A 190 -3.39 -15.18 -11.35
N ILE A 191 -3.65 -16.45 -11.60
CA ILE A 191 -2.59 -17.46 -11.56
C ILE A 191 -2.15 -17.73 -13.00
N GLY A 192 -0.91 -17.33 -13.30
CA GLY A 192 -0.23 -17.63 -14.56
C GLY A 192 0.85 -18.68 -14.37
N CYS A 193 1.73 -18.84 -15.36
CA CYS A 193 2.96 -19.61 -15.20
C CYS A 193 4.20 -18.68 -15.15
N THR A 194 5.34 -19.18 -14.67
CA THR A 194 6.59 -18.40 -14.59
C THR A 194 7.07 -17.83 -15.92
N ASN A 195 6.69 -18.47 -17.04
CA ASN A 195 7.07 -18.06 -18.40
C ASN A 195 6.00 -17.21 -19.08
N TRP A 196 4.94 -16.83 -18.37
CA TRP A 196 3.83 -16.08 -18.92
C TRP A 196 4.28 -14.72 -19.49
N LYS A 197 3.80 -14.41 -20.70
CA LYS A 197 4.00 -13.12 -21.35
C LYS A 197 2.70 -12.56 -21.92
N LEU A 198 2.65 -11.24 -22.05
CA LEU A 198 1.52 -10.53 -22.63
C LEU A 198 1.32 -10.96 -24.10
N LYS A 199 0.06 -11.27 -24.49
CA LYS A 199 -0.36 -11.73 -25.83
C LYS A 199 -0.02 -13.17 -26.22
N GLU A 200 0.62 -13.94 -25.35
CA GLU A 200 0.84 -15.38 -25.54
C GLU A 200 -0.23 -16.16 -24.75
N LYS A 201 -0.74 -17.27 -25.31
CA LYS A 201 -1.79 -18.11 -24.68
C LYS A 201 -1.22 -19.04 -23.60
N HIS A 202 -0.45 -18.48 -22.67
CA HIS A 202 -0.01 -19.19 -21.48
C HIS A 202 -1.17 -19.44 -20.50
N GLN A 203 -0.92 -20.31 -19.51
CA GLN A 203 -1.88 -20.59 -18.45
C GLN A 203 -2.41 -19.31 -17.83
N TYR A 204 -3.72 -19.24 -17.68
CA TYR A 204 -4.43 -18.14 -17.05
C TYR A 204 -5.60 -18.72 -16.27
N LEU A 205 -5.47 -18.78 -14.94
CA LEU A 205 -6.57 -19.14 -14.05
C LEU A 205 -7.03 -17.88 -13.32
N THR A 206 -8.33 -17.60 -13.43
CA THR A 206 -8.94 -16.50 -12.69
C THR A 206 -9.06 -16.91 -11.22
N ILE A 207 -8.71 -16.01 -10.30
CA ILE A 207 -8.87 -16.24 -8.87
C ILE A 207 -10.34 -15.96 -8.50
N PRO A 208 -11.08 -16.95 -7.96
CA PRO A 208 -12.43 -16.73 -7.48
C PRO A 208 -12.50 -15.74 -6.31
N ASN A 209 -13.61 -15.00 -6.17
CA ASN A 209 -13.76 -13.97 -5.13
C ASN A 209 -13.83 -14.51 -3.70
N ASN A 210 -14.06 -15.81 -3.53
CA ASN A 210 -14.15 -16.54 -2.26
C ASN A 210 -12.80 -17.07 -1.75
N VAL A 211 -11.71 -16.84 -2.50
CA VAL A 211 -10.34 -17.19 -2.12
C VAL A 211 -9.76 -16.12 -1.21
N ASP A 212 -9.09 -16.53 -0.15
CA ASP A 212 -8.26 -15.66 0.67
C ASP A 212 -6.97 -15.33 -0.11
N LEU A 213 -6.90 -14.09 -0.60
CA LEU A 213 -5.78 -13.64 -1.44
C LEU A 213 -4.46 -13.56 -0.68
N GLU A 214 -4.48 -13.25 0.62
CA GLU A 214 -3.25 -13.17 1.39
C GLU A 214 -2.72 -14.58 1.67
N LEU A 215 -3.59 -15.50 2.08
CA LEU A 215 -3.21 -16.89 2.24
C LEU A 215 -2.70 -17.49 0.93
N LEU A 216 -3.35 -17.19 -0.21
CA LEU A 216 -2.89 -17.63 -1.52
C LEU A 216 -1.51 -17.02 -1.89
N GLU A 217 -1.29 -15.74 -1.58
CA GLU A 217 0.00 -15.07 -1.75
C GLU A 217 1.09 -15.74 -0.92
N THR A 218 0.83 -15.97 0.37
CA THR A 218 1.74 -16.68 1.27
C THR A 218 2.04 -18.08 0.74
N MET A 219 1.04 -18.82 0.25
CA MET A 219 1.24 -20.15 -0.35
C MET A 219 2.18 -20.11 -1.55
N PHE A 220 2.01 -19.16 -2.48
CA PHE A 220 2.91 -19.04 -3.64
C PHE A 220 4.29 -18.46 -3.31
N SER A 221 4.45 -17.75 -2.19
CA SER A 221 5.73 -17.14 -1.80
C SER A 221 6.56 -17.99 -0.85
N GLU A 222 5.92 -18.73 0.06
CA GLU A 222 6.59 -19.40 1.19
C GLU A 222 6.52 -20.93 1.13
N TYR A 223 5.59 -21.49 0.35
CA TYR A 223 5.37 -22.94 0.29
C TYR A 223 5.74 -23.54 -1.07
N SER A 224 6.34 -24.74 -1.06
CA SER A 224 6.55 -25.55 -2.26
C SER A 224 5.45 -26.59 -2.41
N TYR A 225 4.81 -26.62 -3.59
CA TYR A 225 3.82 -27.65 -3.90
C TYR A 225 4.48 -29.02 -4.05
N HIS A 226 3.95 -30.02 -3.35
CA HIS A 226 4.38 -31.41 -3.46
C HIS A 226 3.21 -32.27 -3.93
N PRO A 227 3.30 -32.96 -5.08
CA PRO A 227 2.21 -33.78 -5.64
C PRO A 227 1.70 -34.89 -4.71
N TYR A 228 2.54 -35.31 -3.76
CA TYR A 228 2.26 -36.33 -2.75
C TYR A 228 2.49 -35.82 -1.31
N GLY A 229 2.65 -34.50 -1.13
CA GLY A 229 3.04 -33.88 0.14
C GLY A 229 1.94 -33.01 0.75
N ILE A 230 0.75 -33.59 0.88
CA ILE A 230 -0.09 -33.49 2.07
C ILE A 230 -0.60 -34.92 2.25
N ASP A 231 -0.16 -35.59 3.30
CA ASP A 231 -0.54 -36.97 3.57
C ASP A 231 -2.02 -37.03 3.98
N PHE A 232 -2.90 -37.07 3.00
CA PHE A 232 -4.33 -37.39 3.20
C PHE A 232 -4.53 -38.86 3.63
N LYS A 233 -3.47 -39.64 3.85
CA LYS A 233 -3.59 -41.03 4.33
C LYS A 233 -3.94 -41.16 5.80
N ASN A 234 -3.93 -40.07 6.58
CA ASN A 234 -4.44 -40.09 7.95
C ASN A 234 -5.89 -39.61 8.07
N ASP A 235 -6.49 -39.08 6.99
CA ASP A 235 -7.95 -39.06 6.86
C ASP A 235 -8.32 -40.36 6.15
N GLU A 236 -8.26 -41.47 6.91
CA GLU A 236 -9.08 -42.62 6.60
C GLU A 236 -10.46 -42.12 6.17
N VAL A 237 -11.02 -42.78 5.14
CA VAL A 237 -12.38 -42.61 4.63
C VAL A 237 -13.37 -42.89 5.76
N ASN A 238 -13.47 -41.96 6.70
CA ASN A 238 -14.29 -42.02 7.88
C ASN A 238 -15.46 -41.11 7.62
N THR A 239 -16.49 -41.71 7.02
CA THR A 239 -17.84 -41.14 6.88
C THR A 239 -17.92 -39.88 6.02
N VAL A 240 -19.05 -39.66 5.35
CA VAL A 240 -19.31 -38.35 4.74
C VAL A 240 -19.47 -37.39 5.91
N ASP A 241 -18.42 -36.63 6.25
CA ASP A 241 -18.49 -35.57 7.25
C ASP A 241 -19.72 -34.72 6.93
N GLU A 242 -20.68 -34.69 7.85
CA GLU A 242 -21.89 -33.91 7.68
C GLU A 242 -21.51 -32.45 7.41
N CYS A 243 -21.99 -31.87 6.31
CA CYS A 243 -21.58 -30.52 5.92
C CYS A 243 -22.35 -29.48 6.74
N PHE A 244 -21.66 -28.65 7.51
CA PHE A 244 -22.27 -27.55 8.27
C PHE A 244 -22.26 -26.21 7.52
N MET A 245 -22.03 -26.21 6.20
CA MET A 245 -21.90 -24.97 5.43
C MET A 245 -23.28 -24.37 5.06
N VAL A 246 -23.48 -23.13 5.52
CA VAL A 246 -24.72 -22.35 5.39
C VAL A 246 -24.38 -21.02 4.73
N ARG A 247 -25.09 -20.63 3.66
CA ARG A 247 -24.87 -19.34 2.98
C ARG A 247 -26.15 -18.54 2.78
N PRO A 248 -26.09 -17.19 2.88
CA PRO A 248 -27.25 -16.37 2.55
C PRO A 248 -27.61 -16.52 1.06
N ASN A 249 -28.91 -16.49 0.74
CA ASN A 249 -29.38 -16.68 -0.63
C ASN A 249 -28.89 -15.62 -1.63
N ILE A 250 -28.42 -14.47 -1.14
CA ILE A 250 -27.80 -13.41 -1.96
C ILE A 250 -26.37 -13.74 -2.42
N ALA A 251 -25.74 -14.79 -1.86
CA ALA A 251 -24.40 -15.20 -2.24
C ALA A 251 -24.35 -15.67 -3.71
N ARG A 252 -23.45 -15.05 -4.50
CA ARG A 252 -23.34 -15.27 -5.95
C ARG A 252 -22.61 -16.56 -6.35
N SER A 253 -21.94 -17.26 -5.43
CA SER A 253 -21.30 -18.55 -5.73
C SER A 253 -22.13 -19.72 -5.19
N ASP A 254 -22.30 -20.74 -6.03
CA ASP A 254 -22.90 -22.04 -5.68
C ASP A 254 -21.81 -23.07 -5.27
N GLU A 255 -20.57 -22.60 -5.10
CA GLU A 255 -19.39 -23.41 -4.83
C GLU A 255 -19.37 -23.88 -3.36
N CYS A 256 -20.21 -24.86 -3.04
CA CYS A 256 -19.79 -25.96 -2.18
C CYS A 256 -19.16 -27.03 -3.09
N ARG A 257 -18.43 -28.02 -2.55
CA ARG A 257 -17.92 -29.17 -3.32
C ARG A 257 -19.00 -29.89 -4.16
N SER A 258 -20.27 -29.66 -3.85
CA SER A 258 -21.42 -30.20 -4.57
C SER A 258 -22.61 -29.23 -4.53
N VAL A 259 -23.56 -29.39 -5.46
CA VAL A 259 -24.61 -28.41 -5.78
C VAL A 259 -25.34 -27.89 -4.53
N SER A 260 -25.33 -26.58 -4.29
CA SER A 260 -26.12 -25.99 -3.20
C SER A 260 -27.61 -26.05 -3.54
N LYS A 261 -28.43 -26.65 -2.68
CA LYS A 261 -29.89 -26.61 -2.81
C LYS A 261 -30.42 -25.33 -2.18
N LYS A 262 -31.32 -24.66 -2.89
CA LYS A 262 -32.09 -23.55 -2.35
C LYS A 262 -33.08 -24.12 -1.33
N ALA A 263 -33.01 -23.67 -0.09
CA ALA A 263 -33.99 -24.06 0.91
C ALA A 263 -35.39 -23.55 0.52
N SER A 264 -36.43 -24.16 1.11
CA SER A 264 -37.82 -23.74 0.93
C SER A 264 -38.01 -22.26 1.32
N ALA A 265 -39.06 -21.63 0.78
CA ALA A 265 -39.37 -20.24 1.08
C ALA A 265 -39.58 -20.08 2.60
N CYS A 266 -38.95 -19.05 3.18
CA CYS A 266 -39.11 -18.78 4.60
C CYS A 266 -40.42 -18.01 4.84
N PRO A 267 -41.26 -18.41 5.81
CA PRO A 267 -42.52 -17.72 6.07
C PRO A 267 -42.32 -16.40 6.85
N VAL A 268 -41.11 -16.11 7.33
CA VAL A 268 -40.85 -14.92 8.15
C VAL A 268 -40.90 -13.64 7.32
N THR A 269 -41.67 -12.68 7.82
CA THR A 269 -41.75 -11.31 7.30
C THR A 269 -41.32 -10.32 8.37
N PHE A 270 -40.46 -9.39 7.97
CA PHE A 270 -40.00 -8.29 8.81
C PHE A 270 -40.66 -6.99 8.37
N TYR A 271 -41.12 -6.21 9.35
CA TYR A 271 -41.65 -4.87 9.18
C TYR A 271 -40.80 -3.92 10.00
N HIS A 272 -40.37 -2.81 9.40
CA HIS A 272 -39.59 -1.80 10.08
C HIS A 272 -40.29 -0.46 9.96
N ILE A 273 -40.53 0.17 11.11
CA ILE A 273 -41.40 1.33 11.25
C ILE A 273 -40.58 2.43 11.91
N ILE A 274 -40.39 3.52 11.16
CA ILE A 274 -39.58 4.67 11.57
C ILE A 274 -40.45 5.92 11.53
N PRO A 275 -40.62 6.66 12.63
CA PRO A 275 -41.20 8.00 12.62
C PRO A 275 -40.46 8.94 11.66
N GLU A 276 -41.18 9.79 10.93
CA GLU A 276 -40.56 10.80 10.05
C GLU A 276 -39.76 11.84 10.84
N ASN A 277 -40.18 12.13 12.08
CA ASN A 277 -39.49 13.03 12.99
C ASN A 277 -39.08 12.27 14.27
N LEU A 278 -37.81 11.87 14.34
CA LEU A 278 -37.27 11.14 15.49
C LEU A 278 -37.02 12.03 16.72
N LYS A 279 -37.05 13.36 16.59
CA LYS A 279 -37.00 14.28 17.75
C LYS A 279 -38.32 14.31 18.50
N GLU A 280 -39.44 14.27 17.78
CA GLU A 280 -40.77 14.19 18.38
C GLU A 280 -41.07 12.79 18.92
N CYS A 281 -40.59 11.75 18.22
CA CYS A 281 -40.78 10.36 18.63
C CYS A 281 -39.49 9.55 18.43
N PRO A 282 -38.63 9.44 19.48
CA PRO A 282 -37.32 8.79 19.38
C PRO A 282 -37.39 7.26 19.50
N PHE A 283 -38.38 6.65 18.85
CA PHE A 283 -38.62 5.22 18.91
C PHE A 283 -38.71 4.62 17.51
N ILE A 284 -37.95 3.56 17.27
CA ILE A 284 -37.98 2.77 16.03
C ILE A 284 -38.51 1.38 16.38
N ALA A 285 -39.40 0.82 15.56
CA ALA A 285 -39.96 -0.51 15.78
C ALA A 285 -39.62 -1.48 14.65
N THR A 286 -39.14 -2.68 15.00
CA THR A 286 -39.02 -3.81 14.08
C THR A 286 -39.96 -4.92 14.53
N VAL A 287 -40.92 -5.30 13.68
CA VAL A 287 -41.87 -6.38 13.94
C VAL A 287 -41.55 -7.57 13.03
N SER A 288 -41.32 -8.72 13.63
CA SER A 288 -41.03 -9.98 12.93
C SER A 288 -42.20 -10.95 13.11
N VAL A 289 -42.77 -11.43 12.01
CA VAL A 289 -43.92 -12.35 12.03
C VAL A 289 -43.57 -13.66 11.34
N GLY A 290 -43.88 -14.78 11.98
CA GLY A 290 -43.62 -16.15 11.51
C GLY A 290 -42.48 -16.85 12.25
N LYS A 291 -42.23 -18.10 11.88
CA LYS A 291 -41.14 -18.93 12.39
C LYS A 291 -40.17 -19.27 11.26
N HIS A 292 -38.87 -19.09 11.47
CA HIS A 292 -37.90 -19.53 10.48
C HIS A 292 -37.99 -21.05 10.31
N ASN A 293 -37.95 -21.54 9.08
CA ASN A 293 -37.88 -22.95 8.71
C ASN A 293 -36.47 -23.33 8.24
N HIS A 294 -35.48 -22.61 8.75
CA HIS A 294 -34.09 -22.75 8.39
C HIS A 294 -33.20 -22.32 9.55
N PRO A 295 -31.97 -22.85 9.66
CA PRO A 295 -30.98 -22.37 10.60
C PRO A 295 -30.63 -20.90 10.33
N PRO A 296 -30.23 -20.17 11.37
CA PRO A 296 -29.76 -18.81 11.22
C PRO A 296 -28.47 -18.75 10.38
N PRO A 297 -28.33 -17.75 9.50
CA PRO A 297 -27.10 -17.57 8.72
C PRO A 297 -25.94 -17.17 9.64
N PRO A 298 -24.67 -17.46 9.29
CA PRO A 298 -23.53 -16.94 10.02
C PRO A 298 -23.48 -15.40 9.92
N PRO A 299 -23.02 -14.70 10.97
CA PRO A 299 -22.93 -13.25 11.01
C PRO A 299 -21.87 -12.76 10.01
N TYR A 300 -22.36 -12.25 8.89
CA TYR A 300 -21.52 -11.79 7.78
C TYR A 300 -21.55 -10.27 7.65
N LYS A 301 -22.58 -9.59 8.14
CA LYS A 301 -22.64 -8.13 8.17
C LYS A 301 -21.91 -7.63 9.41
N THR A 302 -21.14 -6.56 9.25
CA THR A 302 -20.52 -5.89 10.39
C THR A 302 -21.50 -4.83 10.89
N PRO A 303 -21.83 -4.81 12.20
CA PRO A 303 -22.71 -3.81 12.79
C PRO A 303 -22.30 -2.39 12.41
N TYR A 304 -23.29 -1.53 12.21
CA TYR A 304 -23.07 -0.17 11.74
C TYR A 304 -22.10 0.61 12.63
N ASN A 305 -22.28 0.53 13.96
CA ASN A 305 -21.45 1.25 14.92
C ASN A 305 -19.97 0.84 14.81
N ILE A 306 -19.70 -0.46 14.78
CA ILE A 306 -18.33 -1.00 14.63
C ILE A 306 -17.74 -0.57 13.29
N LYS A 307 -18.51 -0.72 12.20
CA LYS A 307 -18.09 -0.31 10.87
C LYS A 307 -17.78 1.19 10.81
N ASN A 308 -18.59 2.04 11.45
CA ASN A 308 -18.42 3.49 11.46
C ASN A 308 -17.17 3.89 12.25
N GLN A 309 -16.93 3.27 13.41
CA GLN A 309 -15.70 3.47 14.19
C GLN A 309 -14.45 3.08 13.38
N LEU A 310 -14.45 1.89 12.77
CA LEU A 310 -13.34 1.46 11.89
C LEU A 310 -13.15 2.43 10.72
N GLN A 311 -14.24 2.90 10.12
CA GLN A 311 -14.20 3.85 9.03
C GLN A 311 -13.63 5.22 9.46
N ASN A 312 -13.97 5.69 10.66
CA ASN A 312 -13.43 6.92 11.23
C ASN A 312 -11.92 6.82 11.47
N ILE A 313 -11.44 5.69 11.98
CA ILE A 313 -10.00 5.44 12.13
C ILE A 313 -9.32 5.47 10.76
N ILE A 314 -9.87 4.78 9.76
CA ILE A 314 -9.34 4.78 8.39
C ILE A 314 -9.31 6.20 7.80
N ASN A 315 -10.33 7.03 8.06
CA ASN A 315 -10.40 8.40 7.55
C ASN A 315 -9.35 9.32 8.15
N ASN A 316 -8.89 9.04 9.38
CA ASN A 316 -7.83 9.80 10.05
C ASN A 316 -6.40 9.40 9.61
N GLU A 317 -6.28 8.32 8.84
CA GLU A 317 -5.01 7.81 8.32
C GLU A 317 -4.73 8.34 6.90
N HIS A 318 -3.46 8.31 6.50
CA HIS A 318 -3.07 8.65 5.12
C HIS A 318 -3.42 7.52 4.13
N THR A 319 -4.66 7.52 3.66
CA THR A 319 -5.32 6.48 2.84
C THR A 319 -4.60 6.07 1.55
N LEU A 320 -3.77 6.93 0.96
CA LEU A 320 -3.02 6.61 -0.27
C LEU A 320 -1.98 5.50 -0.06
N ASP A 321 -1.38 5.45 1.13
CA ASP A 321 -0.33 4.49 1.50
C ASP A 321 -0.81 3.49 2.58
N LEU A 322 -2.06 3.62 3.01
CA LEU A 322 -2.66 2.73 3.98
C LEU A 322 -2.87 1.35 3.35
N THR A 323 -2.19 0.35 3.89
CA THR A 323 -2.45 -1.07 3.64
C THR A 323 -3.12 -1.66 4.87
N ARG A 324 -3.81 -2.80 4.75
CA ARG A 324 -4.35 -3.50 5.92
C ARG A 324 -3.30 -3.75 6.98
N ARG A 325 -2.09 -4.18 6.61
CA ARG A 325 -0.99 -4.35 7.58
C ARG A 325 -0.67 -3.06 8.33
N LYS A 326 -0.48 -1.95 7.61
CA LYS A 326 -0.21 -0.63 8.22
C LYS A 326 -1.34 -0.18 9.12
N PHE A 327 -2.58 -0.38 8.68
CA PHE A 327 -3.77 -0.09 9.47
C PHE A 327 -3.76 -0.91 10.76
N LEU A 328 -3.65 -2.24 10.69
CA LEU A 328 -3.67 -3.13 11.86
C LEU A 328 -2.52 -2.87 12.84
N THR A 329 -1.36 -2.41 12.36
CA THR A 329 -0.24 -2.01 13.23
C THR A 329 -0.30 -0.55 13.70
N GLY A 330 -1.28 0.22 13.23
CA GLY A 330 -1.41 1.65 13.54
C GLY A 330 -1.79 1.90 15.00
N THR A 331 -1.31 3.01 15.58
CA THR A 331 -1.56 3.33 16.98
C THR A 331 -3.03 3.56 17.29
N MET A 332 -3.78 4.19 16.38
CA MET A 332 -5.21 4.44 16.59
C MET A 332 -6.04 3.16 16.69
N ILE A 333 -5.82 2.18 15.80
CA ILE A 333 -6.56 0.92 15.87
C ILE A 333 -6.16 0.11 17.10
N GLN A 334 -4.88 0.14 17.48
CA GLN A 334 -4.38 -0.58 18.66
C GLN A 334 -5.01 -0.02 19.95
N ASN A 335 -5.13 1.31 20.05
CA ASN A 335 -5.82 1.96 21.16
C ASN A 335 -7.32 1.61 21.17
N TYR A 336 -7.97 1.61 20.00
CA TYR A 336 -9.38 1.25 19.88
C TYR A 336 -9.65 -0.21 20.27
N LEU A 337 -8.76 -1.13 19.87
CA LEU A 337 -8.85 -2.55 20.20
C LEU A 337 -8.48 -2.85 21.66
N ASN A 338 -7.65 -2.02 22.28
CA ASN A 338 -7.19 -2.19 23.66
C ASN A 338 -6.66 -3.61 23.96
N GLY A 339 -5.79 -4.11 23.07
CA GLY A 339 -5.20 -5.45 23.17
C GLY A 339 -6.08 -6.61 22.66
N LYS A 340 -7.32 -6.35 22.24
CA LYS A 340 -8.20 -7.36 21.64
C LYS A 340 -7.91 -7.58 20.16
N GLN A 341 -8.24 -8.75 19.64
CA GLN A 341 -8.21 -8.98 18.19
C GLN A 341 -9.42 -8.36 17.49
N LEU A 342 -9.30 -8.10 16.19
CA LEU A 342 -10.39 -7.54 15.39
C LEU A 342 -11.61 -8.47 15.33
N SER A 343 -11.39 -9.79 15.35
CA SER A 343 -12.42 -10.83 15.40
C SER A 343 -13.23 -10.79 16.70
N GLU A 344 -12.64 -10.33 17.80
CA GLU A 344 -13.34 -10.17 19.09
C GLU A 344 -14.33 -9.01 19.10
N LEU A 345 -14.20 -8.04 18.19
CA LEU A 345 -15.20 -6.98 18.03
C LEU A 345 -16.49 -7.54 17.43
N HIS A 346 -16.35 -8.38 16.40
CA HIS A 346 -17.48 -9.05 15.75
C HIS A 346 -16.98 -10.21 14.88
N PRO A 347 -17.62 -11.40 14.89
CA PRO A 347 -17.18 -12.55 14.09
C PRO A 347 -17.07 -12.26 12.60
N SER A 348 -17.88 -11.33 12.09
CA SER A 348 -17.84 -10.92 10.69
C SER A 348 -16.49 -10.31 10.26
N LEU A 349 -15.67 -9.84 11.21
CA LEU A 349 -14.36 -9.21 10.97
C LEU A 349 -13.20 -10.22 10.97
N ASN A 350 -13.47 -11.51 11.21
CA ASN A 350 -12.48 -12.56 11.04
C ASN A 350 -11.94 -12.59 9.59
N ASN A 351 -12.81 -12.28 8.61
CA ASN A 351 -12.38 -12.02 7.23
C ASN A 351 -11.73 -10.64 7.12
N GLN A 352 -10.40 -10.61 7.24
CA GLN A 352 -9.61 -9.40 7.15
C GLN A 352 -9.67 -8.69 5.79
N SER A 353 -10.07 -9.36 4.71
CA SER A 353 -10.27 -8.73 3.39
C SER A 353 -11.35 -7.63 3.42
N LYS A 354 -12.21 -7.62 4.45
CA LYS A 354 -13.13 -6.51 4.70
C LYS A 354 -12.42 -5.20 5.01
N ILE A 355 -11.27 -5.24 5.66
CA ILE A 355 -10.46 -4.06 5.93
C ILE A 355 -9.93 -3.51 4.61
N ASP A 356 -9.43 -4.36 3.71
CA ASP A 356 -9.03 -3.94 2.37
C ASP A 356 -10.19 -3.33 1.59
N TYR A 357 -11.40 -3.89 1.72
CA TYR A 357 -12.61 -3.30 1.15
C TYR A 357 -12.90 -1.90 1.70
N TYR A 358 -12.82 -1.68 3.01
CA TYR A 358 -13.05 -0.36 3.62
C TYR A 358 -11.98 0.66 3.21
N ILE A 359 -10.70 0.28 3.24
CA ILE A 359 -9.60 1.12 2.76
C ILE A 359 -9.80 1.48 1.29
N GLY A 360 -10.08 0.48 0.44
CA GLY A 360 -10.29 0.66 -0.99
C GLY A 360 -11.55 1.47 -1.33
N LYS A 361 -12.60 1.37 -0.51
CA LYS A 361 -13.80 2.22 -0.64
C LYS A 361 -13.47 3.67 -0.30
N THR A 362 -12.76 3.91 0.80
CA THR A 362 -12.33 5.25 1.24
C THR A 362 -11.43 5.92 0.22
N ARG A 363 -10.42 5.18 -0.28
CA ARG A 363 -9.49 5.67 -1.29
C ARG A 363 -10.20 6.10 -2.57
N ARG A 364 -11.19 5.32 -3.05
CA ARG A 364 -12.01 5.69 -4.21
C ARG A 364 -12.90 6.91 -3.96
N SER A 365 -13.34 7.12 -2.73
CA SER A 365 -14.14 8.28 -2.35
C SER A 365 -13.31 9.55 -2.29
N GLN A 366 -12.11 9.49 -1.70
CA GLN A 366 -11.23 10.65 -1.56
C GLN A 366 -10.47 10.98 -2.85
N TYR A 367 -10.10 9.95 -3.63
CA TYR A 367 -9.33 10.07 -4.87
C TYR A 367 -10.09 9.40 -6.02
N PRO A 368 -11.20 9.98 -6.50
CA PRO A 368 -12.06 9.37 -7.52
C PRO A 368 -11.35 9.14 -8.86
N TYR A 369 -10.32 9.95 -9.16
CA TYR A 369 -9.49 9.82 -10.37
C TYR A 369 -8.24 8.95 -10.15
N GLY A 370 -8.11 8.32 -8.99
CA GLY A 370 -7.00 7.46 -8.63
C GLY A 370 -5.68 8.21 -8.37
N GLN A 371 -4.56 7.49 -8.50
CA GLN A 371 -3.20 8.00 -8.27
C GLN A 371 -2.39 8.16 -9.56
N ASN A 372 -3.03 7.95 -10.71
CA ASN A 372 -2.37 8.07 -12.01
C ASN A 372 -2.39 9.53 -12.51
N ILE A 373 -1.98 9.75 -13.76
CA ILE A 373 -1.94 11.10 -14.34
C ILE A 373 -3.29 11.83 -14.23
N LEU A 374 -4.43 11.14 -14.29
CA LEU A 374 -5.75 11.78 -14.12
C LEU A 374 -5.96 12.29 -12.69
N GLY A 375 -5.48 11.53 -11.69
CA GLY A 375 -5.45 11.98 -10.29
C GLY A 375 -4.59 13.23 -10.12
N VAL A 376 -3.41 13.25 -10.73
CA VAL A 376 -2.51 14.41 -10.73
C VAL A 376 -3.15 15.60 -11.44
N THR A 377 -3.72 15.40 -12.65
CA THR A 377 -4.45 16.43 -13.39
C THR A 377 -5.59 17.00 -12.58
N HIS A 378 -6.37 16.18 -11.89
CA HIS A 378 -7.49 16.65 -11.08
C HIS A 378 -7.03 17.52 -9.90
N GLU A 379 -6.01 17.09 -9.16
CA GLU A 379 -5.42 17.90 -8.09
C GLU A 379 -4.74 19.17 -8.64
N PHE A 380 -4.13 19.09 -9.82
CA PHE A 380 -3.54 20.23 -10.51
C PHE A 380 -4.59 21.24 -10.99
N MET A 381 -5.74 20.78 -11.48
CA MET A 381 -6.88 21.64 -11.84
C MET A 381 -7.47 22.36 -10.63
N LYS A 382 -7.44 21.74 -9.44
CA LYS A 382 -7.81 22.44 -8.19
C LYS A 382 -6.81 23.53 -7.79
N HIS A 383 -5.58 23.48 -8.29
CA HIS A 383 -4.47 24.34 -7.86
C HIS A 383 -3.98 25.34 -8.93
N GLU A 384 -4.71 25.51 -10.04
CA GLU A 384 -4.44 26.41 -11.19
C GLU A 384 -2.97 26.40 -11.65
N LYS A 385 -2.70 25.74 -12.80
CA LYS A 385 -1.43 25.13 -13.27
C LYS A 385 -1.53 24.79 -14.78
N ARG A 386 -0.48 24.86 -15.60
CA ARG A 386 -0.50 24.75 -17.09
C ARG A 386 -0.34 23.31 -17.64
N PHE A 387 -1.22 22.85 -18.53
CA PHE A 387 -1.02 21.67 -19.42
C PHE A 387 -0.67 22.18 -20.84
N LEU A 388 0.10 21.41 -21.62
CA LEU A 388 0.35 21.69 -23.03
C LEU A 388 -0.63 20.88 -23.91
N ASP A 389 -1.21 21.51 -24.92
CA ASP A 389 -2.36 21.02 -25.70
C ASP A 389 -2.10 19.76 -26.57
N SER A 390 -0.87 19.22 -26.59
CA SER A 390 -0.44 18.15 -27.50
C SER A 390 -0.36 16.75 -26.87
N GLY A 391 -0.85 16.56 -25.62
CA GLY A 391 -0.66 15.31 -24.86
C GLY A 391 0.75 15.16 -24.26
N GLN A 392 1.57 16.18 -24.46
CA GLN A 392 2.88 16.41 -23.85
C GLN A 392 2.69 17.06 -22.48
N TYR A 393 3.47 16.65 -21.49
CA TYR A 393 3.42 17.28 -20.17
C TYR A 393 4.78 17.37 -19.51
N ILE A 394 4.91 18.41 -18.70
CA ILE A 394 5.98 18.65 -17.75
C ILE A 394 5.27 19.06 -16.45
N VAL A 395 5.46 18.29 -15.39
CA VAL A 395 4.86 18.57 -14.08
C VAL A 395 5.98 18.75 -13.07
N VAL A 396 6.22 19.99 -12.66
CA VAL A 396 7.20 20.33 -11.61
C VAL A 396 6.54 20.20 -10.25
N CYS A 397 7.05 19.29 -9.43
CA CYS A 397 6.60 19.04 -8.06
C CYS A 397 7.70 19.45 -7.07
N ALA A 398 7.44 20.52 -6.34
CA ALA A 398 8.29 21.00 -5.25
C ALA A 398 7.45 21.77 -4.22
N THR A 399 7.91 21.79 -2.97
CA THR A 399 7.36 22.67 -1.94
C THR A 399 7.97 24.06 -2.05
N LYS A 400 7.25 25.09 -1.56
CA LYS A 400 7.76 26.46 -1.50
C LYS A 400 9.10 26.57 -0.78
N GLN A 401 9.30 25.78 0.28
CA GLN A 401 10.55 25.77 1.05
C GLN A 401 11.72 25.22 0.23
N GLN A 402 11.49 24.13 -0.51
CA GLN A 402 12.52 23.58 -1.40
C GLN A 402 12.89 24.59 -2.50
N LEU A 403 11.90 25.21 -3.17
CA LEU A 403 12.16 26.18 -4.24
C LEU A 403 12.94 27.41 -3.76
N LYS A 404 12.63 27.91 -2.54
CA LYS A 404 13.36 29.02 -1.92
C LYS A 404 14.81 28.70 -1.59
N ALA A 405 15.15 27.44 -1.37
CA ALA A 405 16.51 27.02 -1.05
C ALA A 405 17.40 26.83 -2.29
N ILE A 406 16.83 26.61 -3.49
CA ILE A 406 17.60 26.38 -4.72
C ILE A 406 18.58 27.52 -5.04
N PRO A 407 18.21 28.82 -4.95
CA PRO A 407 19.13 29.92 -5.24
C PRO A 407 20.35 29.99 -4.31
N GLU A 408 20.28 29.38 -3.12
CA GLU A 408 21.36 29.38 -2.11
C GLU A 408 22.36 28.23 -2.35
N LEU A 409 22.08 27.32 -3.29
CA LEU A 409 22.93 26.18 -3.55
C LEU A 409 24.18 26.57 -4.35
N THR A 410 25.32 25.99 -3.98
CA THR A 410 26.53 26.04 -4.80
C THR A 410 26.33 25.28 -6.11
N TYR A 411 25.66 24.14 -6.05
CA TYR A 411 25.30 23.33 -7.22
C TYR A 411 24.07 22.48 -6.94
N PHE A 412 23.39 22.03 -8.00
CA PHE A 412 22.51 20.87 -7.94
C PHE A 412 22.82 19.91 -9.08
N GLU A 413 22.45 18.65 -8.90
CA GLU A 413 22.47 17.60 -9.90
C GLU A 413 21.05 17.37 -10.43
N ILE A 414 20.92 17.26 -11.74
CA ILE A 414 19.68 16.88 -12.42
C ILE A 414 19.87 15.52 -13.09
N ASP A 415 19.07 14.53 -12.68
CA ASP A 415 19.20 13.15 -13.14
C ASP A 415 17.83 12.57 -13.58
N MET A 416 17.84 11.69 -14.58
CA MET A 416 16.65 10.97 -15.03
C MET A 416 16.49 9.67 -14.24
N ALA A 417 15.43 9.59 -13.44
CA ALA A 417 15.09 8.45 -12.62
C ALA A 417 14.16 7.48 -13.36
N PHE A 418 14.70 6.38 -13.88
CA PHE A 418 13.91 5.35 -14.58
C PHE A 418 13.36 4.24 -13.65
N LYS A 419 13.69 4.26 -12.36
CA LYS A 419 13.43 3.12 -11.45
C LYS A 419 12.14 3.22 -10.64
N ARG A 420 11.67 4.44 -10.33
CA ARG A 420 10.49 4.64 -9.46
C ARG A 420 9.19 4.56 -10.25
N ILE A 421 9.17 5.13 -11.45
CA ILE A 421 8.02 5.10 -12.36
C ILE A 421 8.38 4.28 -13.59
N HIS A 422 7.53 3.32 -13.93
CA HIS A 422 7.64 2.51 -15.14
C HIS A 422 6.45 2.81 -16.05
N GLY A 423 6.70 3.29 -17.26
CA GLY A 423 5.64 3.59 -18.23
C GLY A 423 6.06 4.66 -19.24
N VAL A 424 5.06 5.41 -19.72
CA VAL A 424 5.27 6.55 -20.66
C VAL A 424 5.78 7.80 -19.93
N THR A 425 5.66 7.84 -18.60
CA THR A 425 6.14 8.94 -17.76
C THR A 425 7.53 8.64 -17.24
N ASN A 426 8.45 9.56 -17.49
CA ASN A 426 9.75 9.62 -16.85
C ASN A 426 9.75 10.61 -15.69
N GLU A 427 10.62 10.38 -14.73
CA GLU A 427 10.87 11.25 -13.59
C GLU A 427 12.27 11.85 -13.71
N CYS A 428 12.39 13.15 -13.49
CA CYS A 428 13.65 13.87 -13.41
C CYS A 428 13.80 14.45 -12.00
N GLU A 429 14.93 14.20 -11.37
CA GLU A 429 15.18 14.55 -9.98
C GLU A 429 16.22 15.67 -9.90
N VAL A 430 15.88 16.75 -9.19
CA VAL A 430 16.79 17.86 -8.87
C VAL A 430 17.26 17.68 -7.43
N SER A 431 18.52 17.29 -7.25
CA SER A 431 19.10 16.96 -5.94
C SER A 431 20.39 17.73 -5.68
N ALA A 432 20.67 18.04 -4.42
CA ALA A 432 21.96 18.59 -4.02
C ALA A 432 22.41 18.03 -2.68
N TYR A 433 23.72 17.97 -2.48
CA TYR A 433 24.29 17.67 -1.17
C TYR A 433 24.32 18.93 -0.33
N VAL A 434 23.63 18.89 0.80
CA VAL A 434 23.55 20.01 1.73
C VAL A 434 24.55 19.77 2.86
N SER A 435 25.70 20.43 2.75
CA SER A 435 26.86 20.25 3.65
C SER A 435 26.52 20.46 5.12
N ARG A 436 25.71 21.47 5.44
CA ARG A 436 25.27 21.80 6.81
C ARG A 436 24.56 20.66 7.55
N ILE A 437 23.84 19.80 6.82
CA ILE A 437 23.15 18.63 7.40
C ILE A 437 23.78 17.30 6.96
N GLN A 438 24.88 17.36 6.21
CA GLN A 438 25.62 16.22 5.67
C GLN A 438 24.75 15.19 4.93
N LYS A 439 23.71 15.63 4.21
CA LYS A 439 22.75 14.78 3.49
C LYS A 439 22.51 15.28 2.07
N THR A 440 22.24 14.35 1.17
CA THR A 440 21.63 14.67 -0.13
C THR A 440 20.14 14.89 0.05
N LEU A 441 19.64 16.03 -0.45
CA LEU A 441 18.22 16.36 -0.47
C LEU A 441 17.72 16.54 -1.90
N THR A 442 16.48 16.14 -2.12
CA THR A 442 15.73 16.40 -3.36
C THR A 442 14.99 17.72 -3.21
N PHE A 443 15.18 18.64 -4.15
CA PHE A 443 14.58 19.98 -4.16
C PHE A 443 13.39 20.07 -5.11
N ALA A 444 13.40 19.32 -6.21
CA ALA A 444 12.26 19.21 -7.11
C ALA A 444 12.23 17.84 -7.78
N ARG A 445 11.02 17.37 -8.09
CA ARG A 445 10.79 16.22 -8.96
C ARG A 445 9.98 16.69 -10.16
N ILE A 446 10.37 16.29 -11.35
CA ILE A 446 9.76 16.75 -12.59
C ILE A 446 9.30 15.53 -13.37
N PHE A 447 8.01 15.45 -13.67
CA PHE A 447 7.43 14.33 -14.43
C PHE A 447 7.16 14.74 -15.87
N THR A 448 7.67 13.96 -16.83
CA THR A 448 7.50 14.25 -18.26
C THR A 448 7.46 12.98 -19.11
N ASN A 449 6.77 13.03 -20.24
CA ASN A 449 6.75 11.96 -21.24
C ASN A 449 7.63 12.25 -22.48
N ILE A 450 8.52 13.25 -22.42
CA ILE A 450 9.31 13.72 -23.57
C ILE A 450 10.76 13.93 -23.12
N GLU A 451 11.72 13.56 -23.99
CA GLU A 451 13.16 13.70 -23.72
C GLU A 451 13.87 14.52 -24.83
N THR A 452 13.17 15.45 -25.47
CA THR A 452 13.74 16.33 -26.51
C THR A 452 14.41 17.56 -25.90
N ALA A 453 15.33 18.19 -26.63
CA ALA A 453 15.97 19.42 -26.18
C ALA A 453 14.98 20.58 -25.95
N ASP A 454 13.91 20.66 -26.75
CA ASP A 454 12.83 21.64 -26.56
C ASP A 454 12.02 21.39 -25.28
N ALA A 455 11.78 20.12 -24.96
CA ALA A 455 11.15 19.75 -23.69
C ALA A 455 12.05 20.10 -22.49
N TYR A 456 13.35 19.84 -22.59
CA TYR A 456 14.30 20.24 -21.54
C TYR A 456 14.42 21.77 -21.40
N GLN A 457 14.37 22.53 -22.49
CA GLN A 457 14.29 24.00 -22.41
C GLN A 457 13.04 24.42 -21.61
N THR A 458 11.87 23.90 -21.99
CA THR A 458 10.60 24.19 -21.30
C THR A 458 10.65 23.79 -19.83
N LEU A 459 11.28 22.64 -19.52
CA LEU A 459 11.48 22.17 -18.16
C LEU A 459 12.29 23.15 -17.32
N PHE A 460 13.41 23.66 -17.84
CA PHE A 460 14.23 24.65 -17.14
C PHE A 460 13.47 25.97 -16.98
N GLU A 461 12.75 26.43 -18.02
CA GLU A 461 11.89 27.61 -17.95
C GLU A 461 10.85 27.47 -16.84
N ASP A 462 10.10 26.37 -16.80
CA ASP A 462 9.08 26.13 -15.77
C ASP A 462 9.67 26.04 -14.37
N LEU A 463 10.80 25.32 -14.20
CA LEU A 463 11.47 25.22 -12.91
C LEU A 463 11.91 26.60 -12.40
N PHE A 464 12.59 27.40 -13.21
CA PHE A 464 13.07 28.72 -12.79
C PHE A 464 11.92 29.71 -12.60
N ASN A 465 10.88 29.68 -13.44
CA ASN A 465 9.67 30.48 -13.24
C ASN A 465 8.94 30.11 -11.94
N CYS A 466 8.90 28.83 -11.58
CA CYS A 466 8.37 28.38 -10.29
C CYS A 466 9.18 28.95 -9.12
N ILE A 467 10.52 28.95 -9.22
CA ILE A 467 11.38 29.54 -8.20
C ILE A 467 11.12 31.05 -8.09
N GLU A 468 11.18 31.79 -9.20
CA GLU A 468 10.94 33.24 -9.23
C GLU A 468 9.58 33.61 -8.65
N LYS A 469 8.53 32.83 -8.95
CA LYS A 469 7.19 33.04 -8.41
C LYS A 469 7.11 32.85 -6.89
N ASP A 470 7.82 31.87 -6.33
CA ASP A 470 7.74 31.55 -4.91
C ASP A 470 8.76 32.33 -4.06
N THR A 471 9.88 32.79 -4.63
CA THR A 471 10.84 33.69 -3.98
C THR A 471 10.40 35.15 -4.08
N GLY A 472 9.74 35.55 -5.18
CA GLY A 472 9.48 36.95 -5.52
C GLY A 472 10.69 37.66 -6.14
N ASP A 473 11.78 36.94 -6.40
CA ASP A 473 13.07 37.46 -6.89
C ASP A 473 13.47 36.78 -8.20
N ILE A 474 14.16 37.54 -9.07
CA ILE A 474 14.71 37.02 -10.34
C ILE A 474 15.76 35.93 -10.06
N PHE A 475 15.64 34.80 -10.74
CA PHE A 475 16.57 33.69 -10.61
C PHE A 475 17.87 34.01 -11.33
N ASN A 476 18.95 34.08 -10.56
CA ASN A 476 20.29 34.45 -11.02
C ASN A 476 21.23 33.25 -10.99
N PHE A 477 22.15 33.25 -11.96
CA PHE A 477 23.32 32.38 -11.95
C PHE A 477 24.53 33.16 -11.45
N TYR A 478 25.30 32.55 -10.54
CA TYR A 478 26.46 33.18 -9.91
C TYR A 478 27.49 33.62 -10.94
N HIS A 479 27.78 32.77 -11.93
CA HIS A 479 28.79 33.05 -12.95
C HIS A 479 28.43 34.23 -13.89
N ILE A 480 27.17 34.68 -13.88
CA ILE A 480 26.71 35.84 -14.67
C ILE A 480 26.52 37.06 -13.77
N HIS A 481 25.98 36.89 -12.56
CA HIS A 481 25.49 38.00 -11.72
C HIS A 481 26.26 38.19 -10.40
N GLY A 482 27.23 37.32 -10.10
CA GLY A 482 27.93 37.30 -8.80
C GLY A 482 27.08 36.82 -7.62
N ARG A 483 25.85 36.35 -7.86
CA ARG A 483 24.93 35.80 -6.86
C ARG A 483 23.99 34.75 -7.47
N GLY A 484 23.43 33.88 -6.62
CA GLY A 484 22.52 32.81 -7.02
C GLY A 484 23.23 31.48 -7.27
N LEU A 485 22.63 30.62 -8.09
CA LEU A 485 23.11 29.25 -8.28
C LEU A 485 24.49 29.21 -8.95
N GLY A 486 25.42 28.45 -8.37
CA GLY A 486 26.77 28.30 -8.90
C GLY A 486 26.84 27.40 -10.15
N CYS A 487 26.34 26.17 -10.04
CA CYS A 487 26.50 25.15 -11.08
C CYS A 487 25.26 24.24 -11.23
N ILE A 488 25.08 23.68 -12.43
CA ILE A 488 24.15 22.58 -12.70
C ILE A 488 24.96 21.40 -13.22
N ILE A 489 24.87 20.28 -12.53
CA ILE A 489 25.47 19.00 -12.92
C ILE A 489 24.37 18.18 -13.59
N ALA A 490 24.64 17.62 -14.77
CA ALA A 490 23.70 16.75 -15.47
C ALA A 490 24.42 15.49 -15.95
N ASP A 491 23.78 14.33 -15.81
CA ASP A 491 24.29 13.09 -16.42
C ASP A 491 24.08 13.15 -17.95
N GLN A 492 24.87 12.39 -18.71
CA GLN A 492 25.29 12.63 -20.08
C GLN A 492 24.21 12.50 -21.19
N HIS A 493 23.00 13.02 -20.97
CA HIS A 493 21.95 13.12 -21.96
C HIS A 493 22.07 14.40 -22.79
N LYS A 494 22.41 14.27 -24.09
CA LYS A 494 22.61 15.41 -25.01
C LYS A 494 21.43 16.39 -25.04
N GLY A 495 20.21 15.90 -24.81
CA GLY A 495 19.00 16.72 -24.74
C GLY A 495 19.00 17.70 -23.58
N GLN A 496 19.51 17.32 -22.40
CA GLN A 496 19.54 18.17 -21.20
C GLN A 496 20.50 19.35 -21.39
N ALA A 497 21.73 19.06 -21.84
CA ALA A 497 22.73 20.09 -22.11
C ALA A 497 22.27 21.07 -23.21
N LEU A 498 21.68 20.54 -24.29
CA LEU A 498 21.17 21.38 -25.37
C LEU A 498 19.96 22.23 -24.93
N GLY A 499 19.04 21.65 -24.16
CA GLY A 499 17.89 22.38 -23.61
C GLY A 499 18.29 23.50 -22.66
N LEU A 500 19.23 23.23 -21.74
CA LEU A 500 19.79 24.25 -20.86
C LEU A 500 20.50 25.36 -21.66
N GLY A 501 21.28 24.97 -22.68
CA GLY A 501 21.95 25.91 -23.57
C GLY A 501 20.96 26.81 -24.34
N ARG A 502 19.84 26.26 -24.81
CA ARG A 502 18.76 27.04 -25.46
C ARG A 502 18.10 28.03 -24.50
N TYR A 503 17.79 27.60 -23.28
CA TYR A 503 17.27 28.48 -22.22
C TYR A 503 18.24 29.62 -21.88
N LEU A 504 19.52 29.30 -21.69
CA LEU A 504 20.52 30.34 -21.40
C LEU A 504 20.72 31.29 -22.58
N ASN A 505 20.64 30.82 -23.82
CA ASN A 505 20.71 31.67 -25.00
C ASN A 505 19.46 32.56 -25.15
N SER A 506 18.27 32.09 -24.76
CA SER A 506 17.06 32.91 -24.79
C SER A 506 17.09 34.01 -23.72
N LYS A 507 17.62 33.73 -22.52
CA LYS A 507 17.74 34.70 -21.41
C LYS A 507 18.96 35.63 -21.54
N TYR A 508 20.07 35.14 -22.10
CA TYR A 508 21.35 35.87 -22.22
C TYR A 508 21.97 35.77 -23.63
N PRO A 509 21.31 36.31 -24.67
CA PRO A 509 21.76 36.19 -26.06
C PRO A 509 23.12 36.86 -26.35
N ASN A 510 23.56 37.78 -25.48
CA ASN A 510 24.82 38.51 -25.62
C ASN A 510 26.03 37.76 -25.03
N LEU A 511 25.80 36.69 -24.25
CA LEU A 511 26.85 35.93 -23.57
C LEU A 511 27.22 34.63 -24.29
N THR A 512 26.50 34.27 -25.37
CA THR A 512 26.74 33.03 -26.12
C THR A 512 27.85 33.20 -27.17
N PRO A 513 28.86 32.30 -27.19
CA PRO A 513 29.90 32.35 -28.22
C PRO A 513 29.31 32.08 -29.62
N ARG A 514 29.44 33.05 -30.53
CA ARG A 514 29.28 32.83 -31.98
C ARG A 514 30.48 32.00 -32.46
N ASN A 515 30.27 30.70 -32.71
CA ASN A 515 31.03 29.80 -33.61
C ASN A 515 31.23 28.42 -32.98
N ILE A 516 30.46 27.44 -33.43
CA ILE A 516 30.82 26.02 -33.30
C ILE A 516 30.71 25.42 -34.70
N ASP A 517 31.80 25.51 -35.47
CA ASP A 517 32.23 24.41 -36.34
C ASP A 517 33.53 24.76 -37.06
N LYS A 518 34.53 23.86 -36.99
CA LYS A 518 35.45 23.51 -38.10
C LYS A 518 36.45 22.38 -37.73
N ASN A 519 36.30 21.29 -38.49
CA ASN A 519 37.32 20.43 -39.14
C ASN A 519 38.09 19.24 -38.47
N LYS A 520 38.02 18.12 -39.25
CA LYS A 520 38.90 16.95 -39.58
C LYS A 520 40.36 16.92 -39.04
N GLN A 521 41.10 15.80 -38.82
CA GLN A 521 41.07 14.35 -39.19
C GLN A 521 42.07 13.53 -38.27
N ILE A 522 41.91 12.19 -38.10
CA ILE A 522 42.81 11.04 -37.63
C ILE A 522 42.17 10.03 -36.60
N SER A 523 42.11 8.71 -36.95
CA SER A 523 41.41 7.47 -36.43
C SER A 523 40.08 7.52 -35.62
N SER A 524 39.14 6.56 -35.80
CA SER A 524 37.66 6.70 -35.65
C SER A 524 37.06 6.66 -34.22
N GLU A 525 37.59 5.86 -33.30
CA GLU A 525 36.90 5.61 -32.00
C GLU A 525 37.32 6.60 -30.91
N ILE A 526 38.62 6.88 -30.81
CA ILE A 526 39.16 7.93 -29.94
C ILE A 526 38.72 9.32 -30.44
N ARG A 527 38.52 9.52 -31.76
CA ARG A 527 38.01 10.79 -32.31
C ARG A 527 36.60 11.12 -31.86
N THR A 528 35.70 10.16 -31.78
CA THR A 528 34.30 10.47 -31.42
C THR A 528 34.24 10.99 -29.99
N TRP A 529 34.98 10.34 -29.08
CA TRP A 529 35.11 10.78 -27.71
C TRP A 529 35.88 12.11 -27.59
N VAL A 530 37.06 12.25 -28.22
CA VAL A 530 37.85 13.49 -28.16
C VAL A 530 37.14 14.65 -28.84
N LYS A 531 36.42 14.45 -29.95
CA LYS A 531 35.61 15.49 -30.60
C LYS A 531 34.42 15.90 -29.74
N ASP A 532 33.72 14.93 -29.13
CA ASP A 532 32.64 15.21 -28.17
C ASP A 532 33.17 16.06 -27.01
N LYS A 533 34.34 15.70 -26.46
CA LYS A 533 34.97 16.44 -25.36
C LYS A 533 35.63 17.76 -25.78
N ARG A 534 35.95 17.97 -27.06
CA ARG A 534 36.53 19.21 -27.62
C ARG A 534 35.48 20.27 -27.96
N VAL A 535 34.20 19.97 -27.87
CA VAL A 535 33.14 20.97 -28.03
C VAL A 535 33.33 22.05 -26.97
N SER A 536 33.35 23.32 -27.35
CA SER A 536 33.75 24.43 -26.48
C SER A 536 33.03 24.46 -25.12
N TRP A 537 31.73 24.16 -25.11
CA TRP A 537 30.96 24.08 -23.86
C TRP A 537 31.26 22.81 -23.03
N VAL A 538 31.58 21.68 -23.66
CA VAL A 538 32.02 20.45 -22.96
C VAL A 538 33.40 20.64 -22.35
N LEU A 539 34.35 21.23 -23.09
CA LEU A 539 35.70 21.58 -22.59
C LEU A 539 35.62 22.48 -21.36
N SER A 540 34.75 23.49 -21.43
CA SER A 540 34.51 24.43 -20.33
C SER A 540 33.92 23.74 -19.10
N GLY A 541 33.20 22.61 -19.27
CA GLY A 541 32.62 21.83 -18.18
C GLY A 541 33.52 20.73 -17.60
N ILE A 542 34.63 20.37 -18.26
CA ILE A 542 35.54 19.30 -17.80
C ILE A 542 36.97 19.77 -17.47
N SER A 543 37.34 21.01 -17.82
CA SER A 543 38.68 21.54 -17.60
C SER A 543 38.68 22.94 -17.01
N ILE A 544 39.39 23.07 -15.90
CA ILE A 544 39.60 24.35 -15.20
C ILE A 544 40.32 25.40 -16.05
N ALA A 545 41.09 24.98 -17.06
CA ALA A 545 41.82 25.90 -17.92
C ALA A 545 40.91 26.59 -18.96
N PHE A 546 39.74 26.02 -19.24
CA PHE A 546 38.81 26.51 -20.25
C PHE A 546 37.48 26.99 -19.66
N THR A 547 37.23 26.73 -18.38
CA THR A 547 36.02 27.18 -17.71
C THR A 547 36.03 28.69 -17.47
N LYS A 548 34.87 29.32 -17.64
CA LYS A 548 34.61 30.70 -17.18
C LYS A 548 34.04 30.74 -15.76
N MET A 549 33.88 29.57 -15.13
CA MET A 549 33.41 29.44 -13.77
C MET A 549 34.47 29.91 -12.79
N ASP A 550 34.04 30.53 -11.70
CA ASP A 550 34.93 30.92 -10.62
C ASP A 550 35.68 29.69 -10.05
N HIS A 551 36.98 29.85 -9.77
CA HIS A 551 37.85 28.75 -9.33
C HIS A 551 37.42 28.14 -8.00
N ILE A 552 36.86 28.92 -7.07
CA ILE A 552 36.40 28.43 -5.78
C ILE A 552 35.18 27.54 -5.99
N ILE A 553 34.22 27.98 -6.81
CA ILE A 553 33.02 27.20 -7.10
C ILE A 553 33.38 25.94 -7.90
N TRP A 554 34.31 26.03 -8.86
CA TRP A 554 34.81 24.86 -9.60
C TRP A 554 35.38 23.80 -8.66
N ASN A 555 36.23 24.20 -7.70
CA ASN A 555 36.86 23.29 -6.75
C ASN A 555 35.88 22.72 -5.71
N GLN A 556 34.80 23.44 -5.39
CA GLN A 556 33.73 22.97 -4.50
C GLN A 556 32.71 22.07 -5.20
N THR A 557 32.67 22.09 -6.54
CA THR A 557 31.72 21.30 -7.34
C THR A 557 32.23 19.85 -7.47
N PRO A 558 31.43 18.84 -7.11
CA PRO A 558 31.83 17.45 -7.27
C PRO A 558 32.09 17.07 -8.72
N ASN A 559 33.12 16.26 -8.95
CA ASN A 559 33.46 15.71 -10.27
C ASN A 559 32.80 14.35 -10.55
N ASN A 560 31.75 14.01 -9.80
CA ASN A 560 31.02 12.73 -9.88
C ASN A 560 29.51 12.95 -9.65
N THR A 561 28.70 12.01 -10.12
CA THR A 561 27.22 11.97 -9.99
C THR A 561 26.76 11.16 -8.76
N ASN A 562 27.62 11.07 -7.73
CA ASN A 562 27.32 10.25 -6.54
C ASN A 562 26.13 10.81 -5.73
N VAL A 563 25.76 12.08 -5.93
CA VAL A 563 24.65 12.72 -5.24
C VAL A 563 23.33 12.14 -5.75
N GLY A 564 23.14 12.06 -7.08
CA GLY A 564 22.03 11.34 -7.70
C GLY A 564 21.95 9.87 -7.26
N GLU A 565 23.07 9.13 -7.32
CA GLU A 565 23.11 7.72 -6.89
C GLU A 565 22.71 7.51 -5.41
N SER A 566 23.15 8.40 -4.51
CA SER A 566 22.83 8.34 -3.09
C SER A 566 21.34 8.64 -2.83
N ALA A 567 20.75 9.59 -3.57
CA ALA A 567 19.32 9.86 -3.52
C ALA A 567 18.51 8.62 -3.93
N HIS A 568 18.90 7.95 -5.02
CA HIS A 568 18.28 6.69 -5.47
C HIS A 568 18.31 5.60 -4.39
N VAL A 569 19.44 5.45 -3.68
CA VAL A 569 19.58 4.44 -2.62
C VAL A 569 18.64 4.72 -1.44
N ASN A 570 18.53 5.96 -1.01
CA ASN A 570 17.68 6.33 0.14
C ASN A 570 16.19 6.09 -0.16
N VAL A 571 15.75 6.45 -1.38
CA VAL A 571 14.38 6.19 -1.86
C VAL A 571 14.05 4.70 -1.85
N ASN A 572 14.99 3.86 -2.25
CA ASN A 572 14.80 2.41 -2.27
C ASN A 572 14.74 1.79 -0.86
N HIS A 573 15.32 2.44 0.15
CA HIS A 573 15.32 1.96 1.54
C HIS A 573 14.05 2.37 2.30
N ASP A 574 13.60 3.61 2.15
CA ASP A 574 12.61 4.24 3.05
C ASP A 574 11.18 4.32 2.47
N GLY A 575 10.98 3.81 1.25
CA GLY A 575 9.69 3.73 0.57
C GLY A 575 9.36 4.92 -0.34
N ARG A 576 8.28 4.77 -1.14
CA ARG A 576 8.02 5.62 -2.32
C ARG A 576 7.18 6.89 -2.08
N CYS A 577 6.52 7.05 -0.92
CA CYS A 577 5.59 8.16 -0.65
C CYS A 577 6.07 9.07 0.50
N ASN A 578 5.87 10.39 0.37
CA ASN A 578 6.23 11.42 1.35
C ASN A 578 7.70 11.37 1.84
N PHE A 579 8.61 10.87 1.01
CA PHE A 579 10.04 10.77 1.35
C PHE A 579 10.68 12.16 1.43
N ASP A 580 10.48 13.00 0.41
CA ASP A 580 11.15 14.30 0.31
C ASP A 580 10.74 15.24 1.46
N LYS A 581 9.44 15.24 1.83
CA LYS A 581 8.92 15.99 2.98
C LYS A 581 9.53 15.53 4.31
N ARG A 582 9.62 14.22 4.54
CA ARG A 582 10.21 13.65 5.76
C ARG A 582 11.71 13.96 5.87
N GLN A 583 12.47 13.89 4.77
CA GLN A 583 13.88 14.27 4.75
C GLN A 583 14.07 15.75 5.06
N TRP A 584 13.20 16.61 4.54
CA TRP A 584 13.24 18.04 4.82
C TRP A 584 12.88 18.36 6.27
N GLU A 585 11.83 17.74 6.80
CA GLU A 585 11.44 17.86 8.22
C GLU A 585 12.54 17.37 9.15
N SER A 586 13.19 16.25 8.79
CA SER A 586 14.35 15.75 9.51
C SER A 586 15.54 16.70 9.48
N GLY A 587 15.84 17.29 8.32
CA GLY A 587 16.85 18.34 8.18
C GLY A 587 16.57 19.52 9.12
N ASN A 588 15.31 19.98 9.16
CA ASN A 588 14.88 21.05 10.06
C ASN A 588 15.01 20.66 11.55
N VAL A 589 14.67 19.42 11.91
CA VAL A 589 14.83 18.90 13.28
C VAL A 589 16.31 18.85 13.66
N TYR A 590 17.18 18.41 12.74
CA TYR A 590 18.62 18.40 12.96
C TYR A 590 19.17 19.83 13.13
N GLU A 591 18.77 20.78 12.29
CA GLU A 591 19.22 22.17 12.42
C GLU A 591 18.72 22.84 13.70
N LYS A 592 17.49 22.55 14.11
CA LYS A 592 16.88 23.18 15.29
C LYS A 592 17.31 22.54 16.61
N TYR A 593 17.52 21.23 16.64
CA TYR A 593 17.71 20.47 17.88
C TYR A 593 18.98 19.62 17.89
N ASN A 594 19.76 19.59 16.80
CA ASN A 594 20.95 18.75 16.61
C ASN A 594 20.67 17.24 16.78
N ILE A 595 19.43 16.82 16.49
CA ILE A 595 18.99 15.42 16.60
C ILE A 595 19.06 14.77 15.21
N PRO A 596 19.93 13.77 14.99
CA PRO A 596 20.03 13.09 13.70
C PRO A 596 18.88 12.09 13.47
N ASP A 597 18.45 11.98 12.22
CA ASP A 597 17.30 11.19 11.72
C ASP A 597 17.35 9.67 11.93
N SER A 598 18.52 9.12 12.26
CA SER A 598 18.66 7.67 12.42
C SER A 598 19.67 7.33 13.50
N TYR A 599 19.26 6.40 14.36
CA TYR A 599 20.07 5.72 15.38
C TYR A 599 21.05 4.71 14.74
N ARG A 600 21.72 5.09 13.65
CA ARG A 600 22.85 4.31 13.14
C ARG A 600 24.08 4.73 13.90
N ASP A 601 24.55 3.85 14.78
CA ASP A 601 25.83 3.98 15.43
C ASP A 601 26.93 4.21 14.39
N LYS A 602 27.48 5.43 14.38
CA LYS A 602 28.59 5.85 13.49
C LYS A 602 29.94 5.69 14.16
N SER A 603 30.01 5.02 15.32
CA SER A 603 31.26 4.67 15.98
C SER A 603 32.23 4.00 15.02
N GLU A 604 33.53 4.20 15.24
CA GLU A 604 34.56 3.54 14.45
C GLU A 604 34.40 2.01 14.48
N LEU A 605 33.92 1.48 15.60
CA LEU A 605 33.59 0.08 15.78
C LEU A 605 32.49 -0.39 14.82
N ALA A 606 31.37 0.33 14.74
CA ALA A 606 30.27 -0.02 13.82
C ALA A 606 30.69 0.10 12.34
N ARG A 607 31.53 1.08 12.00
CA ARG A 607 32.12 1.22 10.64
C ARG A 607 33.05 0.06 10.30
N SER A 608 33.87 -0.39 11.24
CA SER A 608 34.76 -1.55 11.09
C SER A 608 33.97 -2.85 10.87
N ILE A 609 32.93 -3.09 11.67
CA ILE A 609 32.05 -4.27 11.53
C ILE A 609 31.34 -4.28 10.17
N GLN A 610 30.88 -3.13 9.66
CA GLN A 610 30.28 -3.07 8.32
C GLN A 610 31.30 -3.29 7.20
N ALA A 611 32.53 -2.80 7.35
CA ALA A 611 33.60 -3.05 6.39
C ALA A 611 33.95 -4.55 6.32
N GLU A 612 34.05 -5.22 7.47
CA GLU A 612 34.23 -6.67 7.54
C GLU A 612 33.07 -7.45 6.93
N LYS A 613 31.81 -7.05 7.20
CA LYS A 613 30.63 -7.69 6.58
C LYS A 613 30.64 -7.56 5.06
N ARG A 614 31.07 -6.42 4.50
CA ARG A 614 31.23 -6.23 3.04
C ARG A 614 32.36 -7.10 2.48
N ALA A 615 33.49 -7.19 3.20
CA ALA A 615 34.61 -8.04 2.82
C ALA A 615 34.25 -9.54 2.83
N ALA A 616 33.49 -9.98 3.83
CA ALA A 616 32.98 -11.35 3.95
C ALA A 616 32.00 -11.70 2.81
N LYS A 617 31.12 -10.76 2.42
CA LYS A 617 30.19 -10.95 1.28
C LYS A 617 30.94 -11.08 -0.05
N LYS A 618 32.03 -10.32 -0.24
CA LYS A 618 32.94 -10.46 -1.39
C LYS A 618 33.67 -11.81 -1.41
N ARG A 619 34.02 -12.37 -0.26
CA ARG A 619 34.64 -13.70 -0.13
C ARG A 619 33.66 -14.83 -0.47
N LYS A 620 32.40 -14.75 -0.03
CA LYS A 620 31.34 -15.73 -0.37
C LYS A 620 31.02 -15.77 -1.87
N CYS A 621 31.00 -14.62 -2.54
CA CYS A 621 30.70 -14.56 -3.98
C CYS A 621 31.77 -15.21 -4.88
N LYS A 622 32.99 -15.40 -4.37
CA LYS A 622 34.08 -16.12 -5.08
C LYS A 622 34.03 -17.64 -4.91
N GLN A 623 33.30 -18.16 -3.91
CA GLN A 623 33.20 -19.62 -3.67
C GLN A 623 32.09 -20.28 -4.49
N THR A 624 31.08 -19.54 -4.95
CA THR A 624 29.95 -20.08 -5.72
C THR A 624 30.18 -20.18 -7.23
N SER A 625 31.33 -19.76 -7.75
CA SER A 625 31.63 -19.77 -9.19
C SER A 625 32.53 -20.93 -9.67
N SER A 626 32.62 -22.03 -8.91
CA SER A 626 33.54 -23.14 -9.20
C SER A 626 32.91 -24.40 -9.81
N LEU A 627 31.73 -24.32 -10.44
CA LEU A 627 31.22 -25.42 -11.28
C LEU A 627 30.64 -24.90 -12.61
N SER A 628 31.53 -24.65 -13.58
CA SER A 628 31.32 -25.01 -15.00
C SER A 628 32.58 -24.70 -15.83
N THR A 629 33.17 -25.77 -16.31
CA THR A 629 34.22 -26.02 -17.32
C THR A 629 34.67 -24.88 -18.26
N VAL A 630 35.97 -24.57 -18.13
CA VAL A 630 37.03 -24.11 -19.06
C VAL A 630 36.68 -23.87 -20.56
N LYS A 631 36.97 -22.65 -21.04
CA LYS A 631 37.78 -22.39 -22.25
C LYS A 631 38.84 -21.33 -21.96
N LYS A 632 40.12 -21.72 -22.03
CA LYS A 632 41.29 -20.86 -21.85
C LYS A 632 41.55 -20.02 -23.10
N GLN A 633 41.62 -18.70 -22.94
CA GLN A 633 42.54 -17.86 -23.71
C GLN A 633 43.50 -17.19 -22.71
N LYS A 634 44.81 -17.38 -22.90
CA LYS A 634 45.86 -16.80 -22.07
C LYS A 634 45.94 -15.29 -22.35
N ASN A 635 45.64 -14.46 -21.35
CA ASN A 635 45.80 -13.00 -21.41
C ASN A 635 47.17 -12.60 -20.80
N PRO A 636 48.06 -11.90 -21.53
CA PRO A 636 49.39 -11.48 -21.05
C PRO A 636 49.36 -10.51 -19.86
N CYS A 637 48.22 -9.86 -19.61
CA CYS A 637 48.04 -8.87 -18.54
C CYS A 637 48.10 -9.47 -17.12
N PHE A 638 47.74 -10.75 -16.95
CA PHE A 638 47.66 -11.39 -15.63
C PHE A 638 49.03 -11.69 -14.99
N ASP A 639 50.04 -12.00 -15.81
CA ASP A 639 51.42 -12.22 -15.32
C ASP A 639 52.10 -10.90 -14.93
N GLN A 640 51.73 -9.79 -15.59
CA GLN A 640 52.18 -8.45 -15.24
C GLN A 640 51.57 -7.98 -13.92
N GLN A 641 50.27 -8.22 -13.70
CA GLN A 641 49.59 -7.91 -12.43
C GLN A 641 50.14 -8.73 -11.25
N ARG A 642 50.50 -10.00 -11.47
CA ARG A 642 51.15 -10.83 -10.44
C ARG A 642 52.52 -10.27 -10.07
N LYS A 643 53.36 -9.93 -11.04
CA LYS A 643 54.69 -9.33 -10.77
C LYS A 643 54.60 -8.00 -10.02
N VAL A 644 53.64 -7.14 -10.39
CA VAL A 644 53.41 -5.86 -9.69
C VAL A 644 52.93 -6.08 -8.26
N ASN A 645 52.06 -7.06 -8.01
CA ASN A 645 51.60 -7.38 -6.67
C ASN A 645 52.70 -7.99 -5.79
N THR A 646 53.56 -8.84 -6.36
CA THR A 646 54.72 -9.40 -5.63
C THR A 646 55.72 -8.30 -5.28
N LEU A 647 56.03 -7.40 -6.21
CA LEU A 647 56.93 -6.27 -5.98
C LEU A 647 56.36 -5.29 -4.93
N ALA A 648 55.04 -5.07 -4.94
CA ALA A 648 54.37 -4.25 -3.93
C ALA A 648 54.43 -4.87 -2.53
N GLN A 649 54.33 -6.20 -2.43
CA GLN A 649 54.47 -6.93 -1.16
C GLN A 649 55.91 -6.91 -0.63
N GLU A 650 56.91 -7.09 -1.51
CA GLU A 650 58.33 -6.98 -1.16
C GLU A 650 58.69 -5.56 -0.70
N THR A 651 58.17 -4.53 -1.38
CA THR A 651 58.38 -3.12 -1.00
C THR A 651 57.75 -2.80 0.36
N LEU A 652 56.59 -3.40 0.67
CA LEU A 652 55.92 -3.23 1.97
C LEU A 652 56.70 -3.92 3.09
N ALA A 653 57.29 -5.10 2.82
CA ALA A 653 58.13 -5.82 3.78
C ALA A 653 59.42 -5.04 4.10
N ILE A 654 60.08 -4.46 3.09
CA ILE A 654 61.27 -3.63 3.27
C ILE A 654 60.94 -2.36 4.08
N ARG A 655 59.82 -1.68 3.79
CA ARG A 655 59.37 -0.52 4.57
C ARG A 655 59.09 -0.87 6.03
N LYS A 656 58.49 -2.03 6.29
CA LYS A 656 58.22 -2.49 7.65
C LYS A 656 59.52 -2.76 8.40
N GLN A 657 60.48 -3.42 7.75
CA GLN A 657 61.80 -3.69 8.34
C GLN A 657 62.55 -2.40 8.67
N ALA A 658 62.51 -1.40 7.78
CA ALA A 658 63.13 -0.09 8.03
C ALA A 658 62.47 0.66 9.20
N ASN A 659 61.14 0.58 9.33
CA ASN A 659 60.44 1.18 10.47
C ASN A 659 60.78 0.48 11.80
N ASP A 660 60.88 -0.86 11.80
CA ASP A 660 61.27 -1.63 12.98
C ASP A 660 62.74 -1.35 13.40
N GLU A 661 63.58 -0.92 12.46
CA GLU A 661 64.96 -0.49 12.71
C GLU A 661 65.01 0.94 13.27
N LEU A 662 64.20 1.84 12.72
CA LEU A 662 64.06 3.21 13.21
C LEU A 662 63.49 3.26 14.64
N GLU A 663 62.50 2.43 14.96
CA GLU A 663 61.96 2.31 16.32
C GLU A 663 63.02 1.83 17.32
N ARG A 664 63.93 0.95 16.89
CA ARG A 664 65.06 0.51 17.71
C ARG A 664 66.09 1.59 17.92
N GLU A 665 66.40 2.40 16.91
CA GLU A 665 67.28 3.56 17.06
C GLU A 665 66.68 4.62 17.99
N ILE A 666 65.39 4.90 17.86
CA ILE A 666 64.68 5.83 18.75
C ILE A 666 64.74 5.32 20.19
N ALA A 667 64.47 4.04 20.44
CA ALA A 667 64.54 3.46 21.77
C ALA A 667 65.98 3.51 22.36
N LEU A 668 67.01 3.34 21.53
CA LEU A 668 68.41 3.47 21.95
C LEU A 668 68.78 4.92 22.27
N LEU A 669 68.29 5.88 21.49
CA LEU A 669 68.48 7.32 21.74
C LEU A 669 67.79 7.77 23.02
N GLU A 670 66.55 7.33 23.26
CA GLU A 670 65.82 7.59 24.51
C GLU A 670 66.57 7.01 25.72
N LYS A 671 67.09 5.79 25.60
CA LYS A 671 67.88 5.15 26.65
C LYS A 671 69.21 5.89 26.89
N ARG A 672 69.84 6.41 25.84
CA ARG A 672 71.08 7.21 25.94
C ARG A 672 70.82 8.57 26.59
N ASN A 673 69.75 9.27 26.23
CA ASN A 673 69.37 10.54 26.86
C ASN A 673 69.09 10.36 28.35
N LYS A 674 68.42 9.27 28.72
CA LYS A 674 68.15 8.91 30.12
C LYS A 674 69.42 8.61 30.94
N LEU A 675 70.48 8.12 30.30
CA LEU A 675 71.78 7.86 30.95
C LEU A 675 72.68 9.11 31.03
N LEU A 676 72.48 10.08 30.13
CA LEU A 676 73.24 11.33 30.09
C LEU A 676 72.61 12.47 30.90
N GLY A 677 71.41 12.26 31.47
CA GLY A 677 70.71 13.26 32.28
C GLY A 677 70.20 14.47 31.48
N LEU A 678 69.91 14.28 30.19
CA LEU A 678 69.29 15.27 29.31
C LEU A 678 67.77 15.10 29.23
#